data_AF-A0A444WQ05-F1
#
_entry.id   AF-A0A444WQ05-F1
#
_cell.length_a   1.000
_cell.length_b   1.000
_cell.length_c   1.000
_cell.angle_alpha   90.00
_cell.angle_beta   90.00
_cell.angle_gamma   90.00
#
_symmetry.space_group_name_H-M   'P 1'
#
loop_
_entity.id
_entity.type
_entity.pdbx_description
1 polymer ?
#
loop_
_entity_poly.entity_id
_entity_poly.type
_entity_poly.pdbx_seq_one_letter_code
_entity_poly.pdbx_strand_id
1 'polypeptide(L)'
;MAVNTSELVAKLTPETQHFSLDSLLRFCTSNVSGFPPSPSHFNVSQFGHGQSNPTYLIEVGSVGSPLKRYVLRKRPPGKLLASAHAVDREFQVLKALGTHTQVPVPKVFCLCDDPNVIGTTFYIMEFLEGRIFIDPKLPGVAPARKRAIYLETAKTLASLHSANVDSIGLGKYGRRNDYCKRQIERWAKQYVASTSEGKPARNPKMFELIDWLQHHIPPEDSSGATAGLVHGDFRVDNLVFHPTEDRVIGVLDWELSTLGNQMCDVAYSCMSYIADIGPDKVREGMERGLPEGIPSLPEYLAEYCSVAGRKWPFAEWRFYVAFSFFRGASIFAGVYSRWVKGNASGGERARHAGVLADGLIDAAWNFIEQKSVLPQHPPSDVNAQTHSKELVEGNDMQGLSSGGKFVPSQKVLTLRNKLIKFMEEHIYPMENEFNKLAQSESRWTIHPAEEKLKEIAKKEGLWNLWIPHDSAARAKNILFGGRNSDLSNDANDLLLGAGLTNLEYGYLCEIMGRSVWAPQVFNCGAPDTGNMEVLLRYGNKEQMQEWLIPLLEGKIRSGFAMTEPRVASSDATNIECSIKRQGDSYIINGTKWWTSGAMDPRCRILIVMGKTDFNAAKHKQQSMILVDTQTPGVRIKRPLTVFGFDDAPHGHAEVTFENVRVPAENIILGEGRGFEIAQGRLGPGRLHHCMRLIGATERGMLLMAQRALNRRTFGKLIAQHGSFLSDMAKCRIELEKTRLLVLEAADQLDKHGNKKARGILAMAKVAAPNMALKVLDMAIQVHGAAGVSSDTVLSQLWAAARTLRIADGPDEVHLGTIAKLELRRAKL
;
A
#
# COMPACT_ATOMS: atom_id res chain seq x y z
N MET A 1 26.18 -25.12 -8.56
CA MET A 1 25.20 -26.20 -8.63
C MET A 1 24.44 -26.21 -7.32
N ALA A 2 23.15 -26.55 -7.34
CA ALA A 2 22.40 -26.79 -6.11
C ALA A 2 22.98 -28.02 -5.40
N VAL A 3 23.00 -28.01 -4.08
CA VAL A 3 23.34 -29.18 -3.27
C VAL A 3 22.08 -29.65 -2.57
N ASN A 4 21.80 -30.95 -2.63
CA ASN A 4 20.66 -31.49 -1.88
C ASN A 4 20.98 -31.47 -0.38
N THR A 5 19.99 -31.17 0.44
CA THR A 5 20.14 -31.15 1.91
C THR A 5 20.66 -32.47 2.46
N SER A 6 20.32 -33.60 1.83
CA SER A 6 20.81 -34.94 2.20
C SER A 6 22.30 -35.16 1.89
N GLU A 7 22.91 -34.35 1.03
CA GLU A 7 24.32 -34.50 0.59
C GLU A 7 25.28 -33.64 1.45
N LEU A 8 24.75 -32.78 2.33
CA LEU A 8 25.53 -31.85 3.16
C LEU A 8 26.10 -32.47 4.44
N VAL A 9 25.89 -33.77 4.65
CA VAL A 9 26.30 -34.47 5.88
C VAL A 9 27.64 -35.18 5.71
N ALA A 10 28.49 -35.05 6.74
CA ALA A 10 29.69 -35.85 6.93
C ALA A 10 29.44 -36.89 8.04
N LYS A 11 30.08 -38.06 7.92
CA LYS A 11 30.03 -39.09 8.97
C LYS A 11 30.66 -38.54 10.26
N LEU A 12 30.04 -38.84 11.39
CA LEU A 12 30.63 -38.56 12.70
C LEU A 12 31.91 -39.38 12.88
N THR A 13 32.96 -38.73 13.36
CA THR A 13 34.17 -39.39 13.85
C THR A 13 34.19 -39.34 15.38
N PRO A 14 34.93 -40.24 16.06
CA PRO A 14 35.10 -40.18 17.51
C PRO A 14 35.65 -38.83 18.01
N GLU A 15 36.41 -38.09 17.20
CA GLU A 15 36.90 -36.76 17.57
C GLU A 15 35.84 -35.65 17.46
N THR A 16 34.75 -35.86 16.71
CA THR A 16 33.70 -34.85 16.44
C THR A 16 32.40 -35.11 17.22
N GLN A 17 32.21 -36.33 17.74
CA GLN A 17 31.08 -36.71 18.57
C GLN A 17 31.38 -36.46 20.06
N HIS A 18 30.82 -35.38 20.62
CA HIS A 18 31.02 -34.99 22.02
C HIS A 18 29.78 -35.22 22.92
N PHE A 19 28.88 -36.15 22.59
CA PHE A 19 27.68 -36.44 23.40
C PHE A 19 27.18 -37.89 23.29
N SER A 20 26.36 -38.30 24.26
CA SER A 20 25.77 -39.65 24.37
C SER A 20 24.60 -39.83 23.39
N LEU A 21 24.72 -40.82 22.50
CA LEU A 21 23.65 -41.20 21.56
C LEU A 21 22.47 -41.89 22.28
N ASP A 22 22.73 -42.68 23.32
CA ASP A 22 21.67 -43.37 24.08
C ASP A 22 20.78 -42.38 24.84
N SER A 23 21.38 -41.37 25.47
CA SER A 23 20.61 -40.32 26.14
C SER A 23 19.80 -39.49 25.15
N LEU A 24 20.38 -39.17 23.99
CA LEU A 24 19.65 -38.49 22.92
C LEU A 24 18.48 -39.32 22.40
N LEU A 25 18.68 -40.62 22.14
CA LEU A 25 17.65 -41.53 21.66
C LEU A 25 16.47 -41.61 22.64
N ARG A 26 16.75 -41.79 23.95
CA ARG A 26 15.72 -41.79 25.00
C ARG A 26 14.93 -40.48 25.04
N PHE A 27 15.64 -39.36 24.93
CA PHE A 27 15.02 -38.03 24.91
C PHE A 27 14.10 -37.85 23.69
N CYS A 28 14.59 -38.15 22.48
CA CYS A 28 13.81 -38.03 21.25
C CYS A 28 12.57 -38.91 21.27
N THR A 29 12.69 -40.15 21.73
CA THR A 29 11.57 -41.10 21.85
C THR A 29 10.45 -40.57 22.75
N SER A 30 10.82 -39.83 23.79
CA SER A 30 9.86 -39.31 24.77
C SER A 30 9.26 -37.95 24.40
N ASN A 31 9.97 -37.14 23.60
CA ASN A 31 9.65 -35.72 23.42
C ASN A 31 9.38 -35.29 21.97
N VAL A 32 9.76 -36.09 20.97
CA VAL A 32 9.59 -35.74 19.56
C VAL A 32 8.35 -36.43 19.00
N SER A 33 7.33 -35.63 18.67
CA SER A 33 6.09 -36.15 18.08
C SER A 33 6.36 -36.91 16.78
N GLY A 34 5.90 -38.16 16.71
CA GLY A 34 6.06 -39.04 15.55
C GLY A 34 7.41 -39.76 15.46
N PHE A 35 8.28 -39.64 16.48
CA PHE A 35 9.50 -40.41 16.59
C PHE A 35 9.20 -41.88 16.91
N PRO A 36 9.86 -42.87 16.28
CA PRO A 36 9.56 -44.28 16.54
C PRO A 36 9.85 -44.70 18.00
N PRO A 37 8.93 -45.44 18.67
CA PRO A 37 9.10 -45.84 20.07
C PRO A 37 10.19 -46.90 20.29
N SER A 38 10.48 -47.69 19.25
CA SER A 38 11.53 -48.73 19.28
C SER A 38 12.19 -48.81 17.89
N PRO A 39 13.11 -47.89 17.59
CA PRO A 39 13.76 -47.87 16.29
C PRO A 39 14.78 -49.01 16.17
N SER A 40 14.75 -49.72 15.03
CA SER A 40 15.77 -50.71 14.66
C SER A 40 16.99 -50.06 14.00
N HIS A 41 16.88 -48.78 13.62
CA HIS A 41 17.94 -47.97 13.05
C HIS A 41 17.95 -46.58 13.70
N PHE A 42 19.10 -46.15 14.23
CA PHE A 42 19.32 -44.81 14.75
C PHE A 42 20.75 -44.39 14.39
N ASN A 43 20.88 -43.41 13.51
CA ASN A 43 22.16 -42.90 13.04
C ASN A 43 22.18 -41.37 13.17
N VAL A 44 23.35 -40.83 13.53
CA VAL A 44 23.57 -39.39 13.61
C VAL A 44 24.76 -39.02 12.75
N SER A 45 24.63 -37.96 11.96
CA SER A 45 25.69 -37.40 11.12
C SER A 45 25.76 -35.89 11.32
N GLN A 46 26.90 -35.26 11.06
CA GLN A 46 27.07 -33.81 11.26
C GLN A 46 26.98 -33.08 9.92
N PHE A 47 26.27 -31.96 9.87
CA PHE A 47 26.31 -31.10 8.69
C PHE A 47 27.67 -30.40 8.59
N GLY A 48 28.27 -30.41 7.39
CA GLY A 48 29.56 -29.74 7.14
C GLY A 48 29.46 -28.22 7.05
N HIS A 49 28.24 -27.69 6.91
CA HIS A 49 27.92 -26.26 6.73
C HIS A 49 27.16 -25.73 7.97
N GLY A 50 27.38 -24.46 8.37
CA GLY A 50 26.81 -23.87 9.59
C GLY A 50 27.72 -23.95 10.83
N GLN A 51 28.84 -23.22 10.79
CA GLN A 51 29.98 -23.35 11.72
C GLN A 51 29.76 -22.74 13.12
N SER A 52 28.63 -22.08 13.38
CA SER A 52 28.40 -21.35 14.63
C SER A 52 27.74 -22.24 15.69
N ASN A 53 26.53 -22.75 15.45
CA ASN A 53 25.89 -23.77 16.28
C ASN A 53 25.98 -25.18 15.64
N PRO A 54 26.63 -26.16 16.31
CA PRO A 54 26.72 -27.52 15.82
C PRO A 54 25.34 -28.10 15.46
N THR A 55 25.21 -28.54 14.22
CA THR A 55 23.97 -29.05 13.63
C THR A 55 24.18 -30.47 13.13
N TYR A 56 23.26 -31.38 13.47
CA TYR A 56 23.37 -32.82 13.21
C TYR A 56 22.08 -33.34 12.57
N LEU A 57 22.22 -34.25 11.61
CA LEU A 57 21.12 -35.03 11.06
C LEU A 57 20.92 -36.28 11.92
N ILE A 58 19.66 -36.56 12.28
CA ILE A 58 19.23 -37.79 12.93
C ILE A 58 18.41 -38.59 11.91
N GLU A 59 18.84 -39.79 11.60
CA GLU A 59 18.10 -40.75 10.78
C GLU A 59 17.60 -41.88 11.66
N VAL A 60 16.29 -42.12 11.64
CA VAL A 60 15.64 -43.11 12.52
C VAL A 60 14.61 -43.93 11.76
N GLY A 61 14.58 -45.24 11.99
CA GLY A 61 13.62 -46.13 11.34
C GLY A 61 13.31 -47.39 12.14
N SER A 62 12.16 -47.98 11.84
CA SER A 62 11.74 -49.30 12.31
C SER A 62 11.65 -50.25 11.13
N VAL A 63 11.76 -51.56 11.38
CA VAL A 63 11.70 -52.61 10.35
C VAL A 63 10.44 -52.41 9.49
N GLY A 64 10.61 -52.32 8.18
CA GLY A 64 9.50 -52.18 7.21
C GLY A 64 8.93 -50.76 7.04
N SER A 65 9.50 -49.73 7.69
CA SER A 65 9.10 -48.32 7.50
C SER A 65 10.21 -47.48 6.87
N PRO A 66 9.88 -46.45 6.07
CA PRO A 66 10.88 -45.53 5.54
C PRO A 66 11.59 -44.78 6.69
N LEU A 67 12.88 -44.47 6.48
CA LEU A 67 13.67 -43.69 7.43
C LEU A 67 13.05 -42.29 7.59
N LYS A 68 12.87 -41.86 8.84
CA LYS A 68 12.51 -40.49 9.20
C LYS A 68 13.79 -39.70 9.50
N ARG A 69 13.79 -38.43 9.12
CA ARG A 69 14.91 -37.52 9.29
C ARG A 69 14.52 -36.34 10.19
N TYR A 70 15.41 -35.99 11.11
CA TYR A 70 15.27 -34.85 12.01
C TYR A 70 16.59 -34.09 12.08
N VAL A 71 16.56 -32.84 12.50
CA VAL A 71 17.77 -32.03 12.72
C VAL A 71 17.88 -31.69 14.19
N LEU A 72 19.06 -31.94 14.77
CA LEU A 72 19.45 -31.48 16.09
C LEU A 72 20.36 -30.27 15.94
N ARG A 73 19.99 -29.14 16.55
CA ARG A 73 20.85 -27.97 16.65
C ARG A 73 21.15 -27.68 18.11
N LYS A 74 22.44 -27.63 18.46
CA LYS A 74 22.88 -27.49 19.85
C LYS A 74 23.84 -26.32 20.04
N ARG A 75 23.84 -25.78 21.25
CA ARG A 75 24.81 -24.76 21.65
C ARG A 75 26.23 -25.36 21.72
N PRO A 76 27.28 -24.65 21.27
CA PRO A 76 28.66 -25.12 21.40
C PRO A 76 29.06 -25.34 22.86
N PRO A 77 29.96 -26.30 23.15
CA PRO A 77 30.49 -26.47 24.50
C PRO A 77 31.45 -25.33 24.88
N GLY A 78 31.65 -25.10 26.18
CA GLY A 78 32.67 -24.17 26.72
C GLY A 78 32.17 -22.78 27.14
N LYS A 79 33.11 -21.92 27.55
CA LYS A 79 32.81 -20.56 28.03
C LYS A 79 32.59 -19.61 26.85
N LEU A 80 31.32 -19.34 26.55
CA LEU A 80 30.90 -18.52 25.42
C LEU A 80 30.69 -17.05 25.81
N LEU A 81 30.78 -16.15 24.82
CA LEU A 81 30.40 -14.74 24.99
C LEU A 81 28.92 -14.63 25.35
N ALA A 82 28.58 -13.71 26.25
CA ALA A 82 27.18 -13.45 26.62
C ALA A 82 26.35 -13.10 25.38
N SER A 83 25.15 -13.66 25.26
CA SER A 83 24.23 -13.52 24.11
C SER A 83 24.67 -14.14 22.77
N ALA A 84 25.81 -14.84 22.71
CA ALA A 84 26.18 -15.65 21.55
C ALA A 84 25.61 -17.08 21.68
N HIS A 85 25.25 -17.71 20.55
CA HIS A 85 24.81 -19.11 20.47
C HIS A 85 23.52 -19.41 21.28
N ALA A 86 22.55 -18.50 21.23
CA ALA A 86 21.26 -18.62 21.94
C ALA A 86 20.27 -19.50 21.15
N VAL A 87 20.50 -20.81 21.14
CA VAL A 87 19.65 -21.80 20.44
C VAL A 87 18.20 -21.83 20.94
N ASP A 88 17.97 -21.42 22.19
CA ASP A 88 16.65 -21.22 22.79
C ASP A 88 15.86 -20.10 22.08
N ARG A 89 16.54 -19.01 21.70
CA ARG A 89 15.93 -17.91 20.94
C ARG A 89 15.61 -18.32 19.52
N GLU A 90 16.47 -19.10 18.87
CA GLU A 90 16.18 -19.69 17.56
C GLU A 90 14.92 -20.57 17.60
N PHE A 91 14.82 -21.45 18.61
CA PHE A 91 13.63 -22.26 18.82
C PHE A 91 12.38 -21.40 19.00
N GLN A 92 12.47 -20.31 19.78
CA GLN A 92 11.36 -19.40 20.01
C GLN A 92 10.84 -18.77 18.70
N VAL A 93 11.73 -18.22 17.85
CA VAL A 93 11.32 -17.58 16.60
C VAL A 93 10.79 -18.58 15.58
N LEU A 94 11.44 -19.75 15.44
CA LEU A 94 10.98 -20.82 14.56
C LEU A 94 9.60 -21.33 14.97
N LYS A 95 9.37 -21.55 16.28
CA LYS A 95 8.07 -21.97 16.80
C LYS A 95 6.99 -20.92 16.53
N ALA A 96 7.28 -19.66 16.81
CA ALA A 96 6.33 -18.56 16.61
C ALA A 96 5.94 -18.42 15.14
N LEU A 97 6.93 -18.43 14.24
CA LEU A 97 6.69 -18.31 12.80
C LEU A 97 5.94 -19.51 12.24
N GLY A 98 6.38 -20.73 12.52
CA GLY A 98 5.78 -21.95 11.99
C GLY A 98 4.40 -22.28 12.56
N THR A 99 4.04 -21.71 13.73
CA THR A 99 2.70 -21.91 14.32
C THR A 99 1.70 -20.85 13.86
N HIS A 100 2.15 -19.63 13.61
CA HIS A 100 1.25 -18.47 13.48
C HIS A 100 1.34 -17.74 12.14
N THR A 101 2.24 -18.12 11.24
CA THR A 101 2.44 -17.45 9.96
C THR A 101 2.67 -18.45 8.82
N GLN A 102 2.64 -17.96 7.58
CA GLN A 102 2.98 -18.73 6.38
C GLN A 102 4.45 -18.58 5.98
N VAL A 103 5.30 -18.02 6.85
CA VAL A 103 6.73 -17.91 6.58
C VAL A 103 7.31 -19.33 6.57
N PRO A 104 7.99 -19.74 5.48
CA PRO A 104 8.51 -21.11 5.37
C PRO A 104 9.66 -21.29 6.36
N VAL A 105 9.41 -22.02 7.45
CA VAL A 105 10.42 -22.38 8.47
C VAL A 105 10.27 -23.86 8.82
N PRO A 106 11.37 -24.56 9.15
CA PRO A 106 11.28 -25.94 9.61
C PRO A 106 10.45 -26.03 10.88
N LYS A 107 9.57 -27.03 10.97
CA LYS A 107 8.82 -27.29 12.20
C LYS A 107 9.77 -27.66 13.33
N VAL A 108 9.70 -26.94 14.45
CA VAL A 108 10.42 -27.30 15.67
C VAL A 108 9.56 -28.21 16.56
N PHE A 109 10.17 -29.26 17.12
CA PHE A 109 9.48 -30.27 17.92
C PHE A 109 9.62 -30.02 19.41
N CYS A 110 10.85 -29.88 19.91
CA CYS A 110 11.14 -29.72 21.33
C CYS A 110 12.46 -28.97 21.57
N LEU A 111 12.54 -28.28 22.70
CA LEU A 111 13.74 -27.65 23.26
C LEU A 111 14.14 -28.41 24.53
N CYS A 112 15.42 -28.70 24.70
CA CYS A 112 15.99 -29.30 25.90
C CYS A 112 17.01 -28.33 26.50
N ASP A 113 16.75 -27.90 27.72
CA ASP A 113 17.64 -27.06 28.54
C ASP A 113 18.42 -27.87 29.58
N ASP A 114 18.07 -29.14 29.81
CA ASP A 114 18.78 -30.04 30.72
C ASP A 114 20.15 -30.47 30.15
N PRO A 115 21.27 -29.99 30.73
CA PRO A 115 22.60 -30.37 30.28
C PRO A 115 22.92 -31.85 30.51
N ASN A 116 22.16 -32.58 31.34
CA ASN A 116 22.42 -33.99 31.60
C ASN A 116 22.07 -34.91 30.42
N VAL A 117 21.34 -34.41 29.40
CA VAL A 117 20.95 -35.22 28.23
C VAL A 117 22.12 -35.35 27.24
N ILE A 118 22.65 -34.23 26.73
CA ILE A 118 23.78 -34.21 25.78
C ILE A 118 24.86 -33.16 26.09
N GLY A 119 24.90 -32.65 27.33
CA GLY A 119 25.94 -31.73 27.81
C GLY A 119 25.69 -30.24 27.53
N THR A 120 24.64 -29.89 26.80
CA THR A 120 24.36 -28.50 26.39
C THR A 120 22.90 -28.34 25.96
N THR A 121 22.38 -27.11 25.92
CA THR A 121 21.04 -26.79 25.40
C THR A 121 20.95 -27.12 23.91
N PHE A 122 19.85 -27.74 23.48
CA PHE A 122 19.59 -28.08 22.08
C PHE A 122 18.11 -28.11 21.75
N TYR A 123 17.77 -28.04 20.47
CA TYR A 123 16.41 -28.30 20.00
C TYR A 123 16.40 -29.28 18.82
N ILE A 124 15.27 -29.96 18.64
CA ILE A 124 15.01 -30.85 17.51
C ILE A 124 14.01 -30.17 16.56
N MET A 125 14.31 -30.18 15.28
CA MET A 125 13.45 -29.66 14.22
C MET A 125 13.33 -30.63 13.04
N GLU A 126 12.41 -30.30 12.15
CA GLU A 126 12.18 -30.99 10.89
C GLU A 126 13.40 -30.93 9.99
N PHE A 127 13.71 -32.05 9.36
CA PHE A 127 14.63 -32.07 8.24
C PHE A 127 13.85 -31.76 6.96
N LEU A 128 14.19 -30.66 6.30
CA LEU A 128 13.60 -30.26 5.03
C LEU A 128 14.41 -30.86 3.89
N GLU A 129 13.82 -31.83 3.18
CA GLU A 129 14.42 -32.40 1.96
C GLU A 129 14.26 -31.38 0.82
N GLY A 130 15.37 -30.81 0.36
CA GLY A 130 15.35 -29.73 -0.62
C GLY A 130 16.71 -29.40 -1.22
N ARG A 131 16.75 -28.28 -1.96
CA ARG A 131 17.93 -27.77 -2.67
C ARG A 131 18.43 -26.49 -2.00
N ILE A 132 19.73 -26.40 -1.79
CA ILE A 132 20.39 -25.16 -1.34
C ILE A 132 21.32 -24.66 -2.45
N PHE A 133 21.23 -23.38 -2.77
CA PHE A 133 22.09 -22.74 -3.76
C PHE A 133 23.22 -21.97 -3.08
N ILE A 134 24.36 -22.63 -2.89
CA ILE A 134 25.53 -22.06 -2.21
C ILE A 134 26.13 -20.89 -3.00
N ASP A 135 26.16 -21.02 -4.34
CA ASP A 135 26.67 -19.96 -5.22
C ASP A 135 25.49 -19.07 -5.68
N PRO A 136 25.47 -17.78 -5.32
CA PRO A 136 24.40 -16.85 -5.70
C PRO A 136 24.29 -16.63 -7.22
N LYS A 137 25.30 -17.00 -8.02
CA LYS A 137 25.25 -16.96 -9.50
C LYS A 137 24.42 -18.09 -10.10
N LEU A 138 23.99 -19.06 -9.28
CA LEU A 138 23.17 -20.20 -9.65
C LEU A 138 23.72 -21.01 -10.85
N PRO A 139 25.00 -21.44 -10.83
CA PRO A 139 25.60 -22.09 -11.99
C PRO A 139 24.92 -23.43 -12.29
N GLY A 140 24.61 -23.67 -13.56
CA GLY A 140 23.87 -24.82 -14.05
C GLY A 140 22.34 -24.68 -14.02
N VAL A 141 21.80 -23.55 -13.55
CA VAL A 141 20.35 -23.27 -13.56
C VAL A 141 20.00 -22.49 -14.84
N ALA A 142 18.90 -22.86 -15.50
CA ALA A 142 18.43 -22.14 -16.70
C ALA A 142 18.01 -20.69 -16.35
N PRO A 143 18.20 -19.70 -17.26
CA PRO A 143 17.93 -18.29 -16.98
C PRO A 143 16.53 -18.00 -16.40
N ALA A 144 15.47 -18.58 -16.96
CA ALA A 144 14.11 -18.38 -16.45
C ALA A 144 13.94 -18.85 -15.00
N ARG A 145 14.57 -19.97 -14.64
CA ARG A 145 14.54 -20.51 -13.26
C ARG A 145 15.38 -19.67 -12.31
N LYS A 146 16.50 -19.10 -12.76
CA LYS A 146 17.27 -18.15 -11.96
C LYS A 146 16.43 -16.94 -11.55
N ARG A 147 15.64 -16.41 -12.50
CA ARG A 147 14.71 -15.31 -12.21
C ARG A 147 13.69 -15.73 -11.16
N ALA A 148 13.04 -16.88 -11.35
CA ALA A 148 12.06 -17.40 -10.40
C ALA A 148 12.63 -17.56 -8.99
N ILE A 149 13.83 -18.13 -8.85
CA ILE A 149 14.52 -18.33 -7.56
C ILE A 149 14.76 -16.99 -6.85
N TYR A 150 15.25 -15.97 -7.56
CA TYR A 150 15.50 -14.65 -6.96
C TYR A 150 14.21 -13.90 -6.60
N LEU A 151 13.17 -13.98 -7.44
CA LEU A 151 11.87 -13.39 -7.12
C LEU A 151 11.23 -14.09 -5.91
N GLU A 152 11.36 -15.41 -5.81
CA GLU A 152 10.90 -16.16 -4.63
C GLU A 152 11.70 -15.81 -3.37
N THR A 153 13.00 -15.58 -3.50
CA THR A 153 13.86 -15.10 -2.41
C THR A 153 13.34 -13.75 -1.88
N ALA A 154 13.03 -12.81 -2.78
CA ALA A 154 12.45 -11.52 -2.43
C ALA A 154 11.07 -11.64 -1.76
N LYS A 155 10.19 -12.50 -2.30
CA LYS A 155 8.86 -12.78 -1.72
C LYS A 155 8.94 -13.40 -0.34
N THR A 156 9.87 -14.33 -0.14
CA THR A 156 10.10 -14.98 1.16
C THR A 156 10.56 -13.95 2.20
N LEU A 157 11.50 -13.08 1.84
CA LEU A 157 11.95 -11.99 2.71
C LEU A 157 10.80 -11.02 3.04
N ALA A 158 9.99 -10.66 2.05
CA ALA A 158 8.83 -9.81 2.25
C ALA A 158 7.79 -10.45 3.18
N SER A 159 7.52 -11.76 3.01
CA SER A 159 6.64 -12.55 3.88
C SER A 159 7.14 -12.53 5.32
N LEU A 160 8.43 -12.80 5.54
CA LEU A 160 9.07 -12.66 6.85
C LEU A 160 8.83 -11.27 7.44
N HIS A 161 9.06 -10.22 6.66
CA HIS A 161 8.94 -8.85 7.13
C HIS A 161 7.51 -8.39 7.40
N SER A 162 6.51 -9.08 6.84
CA SER A 162 5.08 -8.83 7.09
C SER A 162 4.57 -9.41 8.41
N ALA A 163 5.35 -10.27 9.08
CA ALA A 163 4.93 -10.94 10.31
C ALA A 163 4.68 -9.94 11.44
N ASN A 164 3.48 -9.95 12.01
CA ASN A 164 3.15 -9.15 13.18
C ASN A 164 3.71 -9.81 14.45
N VAL A 165 4.90 -9.37 14.85
CA VAL A 165 5.67 -9.91 15.98
C VAL A 165 4.91 -9.88 17.31
N ASP A 166 3.99 -8.94 17.54
CA ASP A 166 3.19 -8.91 18.78
C ASP A 166 2.15 -10.03 18.78
N SER A 167 1.47 -10.23 17.65
CA SER A 167 0.43 -11.27 17.52
C SER A 167 0.98 -12.69 17.62
N ILE A 168 2.26 -12.90 17.29
CA ILE A 168 2.91 -14.22 17.29
C ILE A 168 3.80 -14.45 18.52
N GLY A 169 3.70 -13.58 19.55
CA GLY A 169 4.42 -13.75 20.82
C GLY A 169 5.90 -13.35 20.81
N LEU A 170 6.34 -12.63 19.78
CA LEU A 170 7.71 -12.10 19.63
C LEU A 170 7.84 -10.62 19.99
N GLY A 171 6.82 -9.98 20.58
CA GLY A 171 6.84 -8.55 20.90
C GLY A 171 8.00 -8.10 21.82
N LYS A 172 8.56 -9.03 22.62
CA LYS A 172 9.73 -8.82 23.50
C LYS A 172 11.02 -9.45 22.97
N TYR A 173 11.04 -9.91 21.71
CA TYR A 173 12.17 -10.65 21.14
C TYR A 173 13.44 -9.78 20.98
N GLY A 174 13.29 -8.46 20.87
CA GLY A 174 14.40 -7.52 20.77
C GLY A 174 13.96 -6.08 21.04
N ARG A 175 14.90 -5.14 21.02
CA ARG A 175 14.60 -3.69 21.11
C ARG A 175 14.23 -3.16 19.73
N ARG A 176 13.13 -2.40 19.64
CA ARG A 176 12.56 -1.93 18.36
C ARG A 176 13.26 -0.71 17.77
N ASN A 177 13.48 0.31 18.59
CA ASN A 177 14.06 1.59 18.16
C ASN A 177 15.57 1.46 17.98
N ASP A 178 16.27 2.44 17.42
CA ASP A 178 17.73 2.59 17.38
C ASP A 178 18.50 1.31 16.97
N TYR A 179 17.95 0.52 16.04
CA TYR A 179 18.55 -0.75 15.67
C TYR A 179 19.89 -0.53 14.98
N CYS A 180 19.91 0.27 13.91
CA CYS A 180 21.12 0.59 13.17
C CYS A 180 22.17 1.22 14.09
N LYS A 181 21.76 2.20 14.91
CA LYS A 181 22.65 2.85 15.89
C LYS A 181 23.33 1.84 16.82
N ARG A 182 22.55 0.97 17.47
CA ARG A 182 23.08 -0.06 18.37
C ARG A 182 24.00 -1.04 17.67
N GLN A 183 23.66 -1.44 16.45
CA GLN A 183 24.48 -2.37 15.69
C GLN A 183 25.82 -1.72 15.31
N ILE A 184 25.83 -0.46 14.88
CA ILE A 184 27.06 0.30 14.60
C ILE A 184 27.94 0.33 15.85
N GLU A 185 27.40 0.74 17.00
CA GLU A 185 28.14 0.78 18.26
C GLU A 185 28.69 -0.59 18.68
N ARG A 186 27.89 -1.65 18.54
CA ARG A 186 28.29 -3.02 18.89
C ARG A 186 29.43 -3.53 18.01
N TRP A 187 29.28 -3.43 16.70
CA TRP A 187 30.25 -3.95 15.75
C TRP A 187 31.53 -3.10 15.71
N ALA A 188 31.43 -1.78 15.92
CA ALA A 188 32.60 -0.91 16.06
C ALA A 188 33.44 -1.31 17.28
N LYS A 189 32.81 -1.52 18.44
CA LYS A 189 33.48 -2.04 19.64
C LYS A 189 34.15 -3.39 19.38
N GLN A 190 33.48 -4.28 18.65
CA GLN A 190 34.04 -5.59 18.30
C GLN A 190 35.24 -5.46 17.37
N TYR A 191 35.17 -4.63 16.33
CA TYR A 191 36.29 -4.38 15.42
C TYR A 191 37.51 -3.80 16.16
N VAL A 192 37.30 -2.79 17.02
CA VAL A 192 38.37 -2.20 17.85
C VAL A 192 38.99 -3.26 18.77
N ALA A 193 38.16 -4.11 19.38
CA ALA A 193 38.64 -5.22 20.20
C ALA A 193 39.42 -6.26 19.38
N SER A 194 39.12 -6.44 18.10
CA SER A 194 39.85 -7.37 17.22
C SER A 194 41.17 -6.82 16.69
N THR A 195 41.35 -5.50 16.69
CA THR A 195 42.48 -4.77 16.10
C THR A 195 43.23 -3.88 17.11
N SER A 196 43.13 -4.18 18.41
CA SER A 196 43.88 -3.47 19.47
C SER A 196 45.38 -3.77 19.43
N GLU A 197 46.17 -3.07 20.25
CA GLU A 197 47.60 -3.34 20.42
C GLU A 197 47.86 -4.83 20.70
N GLY A 198 48.89 -5.40 20.04
CA GLY A 198 49.18 -6.83 20.05
C GLY A 198 48.26 -7.71 19.15
N LYS A 199 47.48 -7.10 18.26
CA LYS A 199 46.57 -7.79 17.31
C LYS A 199 46.78 -7.27 15.87
N PRO A 200 46.06 -7.78 14.86
CA PRO A 200 46.15 -7.30 13.47
C PRO A 200 46.07 -5.77 13.33
N ALA A 201 46.80 -5.25 12.33
CA ALA A 201 46.84 -3.83 12.01
C ALA A 201 45.44 -3.26 11.74
N ARG A 202 45.23 -2.01 12.16
CA ARG A 202 43.99 -1.27 11.94
C ARG A 202 43.96 -0.69 10.54
N ASN A 203 42.84 -0.85 9.84
CA ASN A 203 42.55 -0.10 8.62
C ASN A 203 41.91 1.26 8.97
N PRO A 204 42.56 2.41 8.66
CA PRO A 204 42.01 3.74 8.95
C PRO A 204 40.64 3.99 8.32
N LYS A 205 40.41 3.48 7.10
CA LYS A 205 39.14 3.63 6.37
C LYS A 205 37.95 3.01 7.11
N MET A 206 38.17 2.03 8.00
CA MET A 206 37.10 1.47 8.83
C MET A 206 36.59 2.48 9.86
N PHE A 207 37.47 3.31 10.42
CA PHE A 207 37.07 4.34 11.39
C PHE A 207 36.32 5.47 10.72
N GLU A 208 36.77 5.88 9.53
CA GLU A 208 36.04 6.81 8.68
C GLU A 208 34.65 6.24 8.32
N LEU A 209 34.55 4.93 8.02
CA LEU A 209 33.28 4.28 7.69
C LEU A 209 32.34 4.24 8.91
N ILE A 210 32.88 3.96 10.11
CA ILE A 210 32.13 4.02 11.36
C ILE A 210 31.56 5.43 11.59
N ASP A 211 32.40 6.45 11.44
CA ASP A 211 32.00 7.84 11.60
C ASP A 211 30.93 8.24 10.57
N TRP A 212 31.13 7.88 9.30
CA TRP A 212 30.15 8.11 8.24
C TRP A 212 28.81 7.45 8.56
N LEU A 213 28.81 6.18 8.99
CA LEU A 213 27.59 5.46 9.36
C LEU A 213 26.87 6.12 10.55
N GLN A 214 27.60 6.62 11.55
CA GLN A 214 27.00 7.31 12.70
C GLN A 214 26.28 8.61 12.30
N HIS A 215 26.79 9.32 11.30
CA HIS A 215 26.20 10.56 10.79
C HIS A 215 25.05 10.35 9.78
N HIS A 216 24.93 9.16 9.19
CA HIS A 216 23.97 8.87 8.12
C HIS A 216 22.89 7.86 8.53
N ILE A 217 22.68 7.64 9.83
CA ILE A 217 21.62 6.75 10.34
C ILE A 217 20.25 7.22 9.82
N PRO A 218 19.45 6.34 9.18
CA PRO A 218 18.13 6.69 8.68
C PRO A 218 17.23 7.22 9.79
N PRO A 219 16.51 8.35 9.58
CA PRO A 219 15.69 8.99 10.62
C PRO A 219 14.66 8.03 11.24
N GLU A 220 14.12 7.10 10.45
CA GLU A 220 13.13 6.12 10.87
C GLU A 220 13.65 5.14 11.94
N ASP A 221 14.97 4.91 12.03
CA ASP A 221 15.58 3.96 12.98
C ASP A 221 15.26 4.33 14.43
N SER A 222 15.30 5.63 14.76
CA SER A 222 15.05 6.15 16.12
C SER A 222 13.61 5.94 16.60
N SER A 223 12.65 5.96 15.67
CA SER A 223 11.22 5.88 15.97
C SER A 223 10.73 4.44 16.20
N GLY A 224 11.46 3.44 15.70
CA GLY A 224 11.00 2.06 15.62
C GLY A 224 9.84 1.85 14.63
N ALA A 225 9.49 2.83 13.79
CA ALA A 225 8.38 2.71 12.84
C ALA A 225 8.60 1.64 11.76
N THR A 226 9.86 1.33 11.44
CA THR A 226 10.24 0.20 10.55
C THR A 226 10.65 -1.05 11.33
N ALA A 227 10.45 -1.05 12.66
CA ALA A 227 10.86 -2.16 13.50
C ALA A 227 9.95 -3.37 13.34
N GLY A 228 10.50 -4.44 12.79
CA GLY A 228 9.86 -5.75 12.71
C GLY A 228 10.88 -6.85 12.96
N LEU A 229 10.52 -8.08 12.65
CA LEU A 229 11.46 -9.20 12.73
C LEU A 229 12.54 -9.02 11.67
N VAL A 230 13.80 -9.09 12.10
CA VAL A 230 15.01 -9.07 11.29
C VAL A 230 15.69 -10.43 11.45
N HIS A 231 16.00 -11.09 10.35
CA HIS A 231 16.76 -12.35 10.30
C HIS A 231 18.23 -12.12 10.67
N GLY A 232 18.83 -11.09 10.10
CA GLY A 232 20.22 -10.68 10.36
C GLY A 232 21.28 -11.41 9.52
N ASP A 233 20.91 -12.43 8.74
CA ASP A 233 21.77 -13.18 7.81
C ASP A 233 20.93 -13.76 6.65
N PHE A 234 20.01 -12.96 6.09
CA PHE A 234 19.12 -13.45 5.03
C PHE A 234 19.83 -13.41 3.67
N ARG A 235 20.05 -14.59 3.09
CA ARG A 235 20.73 -14.79 1.80
C ARG A 235 20.27 -16.08 1.14
N VAL A 236 20.42 -16.18 -0.18
CA VAL A 236 19.86 -17.30 -0.99
C VAL A 236 20.37 -18.69 -0.56
N ASP A 237 21.59 -18.77 -0.03
CA ASP A 237 22.21 -20.00 0.48
C ASP A 237 21.76 -20.37 1.89
N ASN A 238 21.02 -19.49 2.58
CA ASN A 238 20.29 -19.81 3.82
C ASN A 238 18.82 -20.19 3.56
N LEU A 239 18.44 -20.38 2.29
CA LEU A 239 17.11 -20.84 1.89
C LEU A 239 17.15 -22.27 1.38
N VAL A 240 16.20 -23.08 1.86
CA VAL A 240 15.91 -24.41 1.31
C VAL A 240 14.80 -24.26 0.28
N PHE A 241 15.11 -24.57 -0.97
CA PHE A 241 14.13 -24.65 -2.05
C PHE A 241 13.57 -26.06 -2.16
N HIS A 242 12.35 -26.18 -2.67
CA HIS A 242 11.75 -27.48 -2.95
C HIS A 242 12.67 -28.34 -3.87
N PRO A 243 12.70 -29.68 -3.73
CA PRO A 243 13.54 -30.56 -4.54
C PRO A 243 13.39 -30.36 -6.05
N THR A 244 12.18 -30.05 -6.50
CA THR A 244 11.85 -29.91 -7.93
C THR A 244 11.40 -28.50 -8.33
N GLU A 245 10.74 -27.78 -7.41
CA GLU A 245 10.10 -26.49 -7.67
C GLU A 245 10.98 -25.33 -7.18
N ASP A 246 10.81 -24.15 -7.76
CA ASP A 246 11.58 -22.94 -7.41
C ASP A 246 10.92 -22.13 -6.28
N ARG A 247 10.17 -22.80 -5.40
CA ARG A 247 9.58 -22.21 -4.19
C ARG A 247 10.44 -22.48 -2.96
N VAL A 248 10.43 -21.56 -1.99
CA VAL A 248 11.16 -21.74 -0.72
C VAL A 248 10.31 -22.57 0.25
N ILE A 249 10.94 -23.54 0.89
CA ILE A 249 10.33 -24.41 1.90
C ILE A 249 10.94 -24.25 3.30
N GLY A 250 12.06 -23.53 3.43
CA GLY A 250 12.64 -23.21 4.73
C GLY A 250 13.63 -22.05 4.70
N VAL A 251 13.53 -21.19 5.70
CA VAL A 251 14.53 -20.16 6.04
C VAL A 251 15.36 -20.67 7.22
N LEU A 252 16.67 -20.72 7.06
CA LEU A 252 17.64 -21.26 8.02
C LEU A 252 18.51 -20.17 8.65
N ASP A 253 19.19 -20.53 9.74
CA ASP A 253 20.21 -19.72 10.43
C ASP A 253 19.70 -18.45 11.15
N TRP A 254 18.83 -18.66 12.14
CA TRP A 254 18.17 -17.61 12.91
C TRP A 254 19.02 -17.00 14.02
N GLU A 255 20.31 -17.30 14.09
CA GLU A 255 21.21 -16.93 15.20
C GLU A 255 21.30 -15.42 15.45
N LEU A 256 21.22 -14.63 14.38
CA LEU A 256 21.37 -13.18 14.42
C LEU A 256 20.03 -12.45 14.51
N SER A 257 18.93 -13.20 14.62
CA SER A 257 17.59 -12.64 14.52
C SER A 257 17.20 -11.82 15.74
N THR A 258 16.52 -10.71 15.49
CA THR A 258 16.05 -9.79 16.52
C THR A 258 14.92 -8.92 16.00
N LEU A 259 14.45 -7.97 16.80
CA LEU A 259 13.60 -6.88 16.32
C LEU A 259 14.47 -5.69 15.90
N GLY A 260 14.14 -5.04 14.79
CA GLY A 260 14.90 -3.90 14.28
C GLY A 260 14.50 -3.47 12.87
N ASN A 261 15.36 -2.68 12.25
CA ASN A 261 15.13 -2.13 10.91
C ASN A 261 15.29 -3.23 9.83
N GLN A 262 14.18 -3.61 9.22
CA GLN A 262 14.09 -4.68 8.23
C GLN A 262 14.81 -4.40 6.91
N MET A 263 15.06 -3.14 6.57
CA MET A 263 15.79 -2.81 5.33
C MET A 263 17.27 -3.26 5.39
N CYS A 264 17.81 -3.49 6.59
CA CYS A 264 19.14 -4.08 6.76
C CYS A 264 19.22 -5.52 6.22
N ASP A 265 18.15 -6.34 6.34
CA ASP A 265 18.15 -7.68 5.76
C ASP A 265 18.09 -7.63 4.23
N VAL A 266 17.35 -6.67 3.68
CA VAL A 266 17.24 -6.48 2.23
C VAL A 266 18.60 -6.13 1.64
N ALA A 267 19.29 -5.14 2.23
CA ALA A 267 20.63 -4.76 1.80
C ALA A 267 21.65 -5.90 1.99
N TYR A 268 21.53 -6.67 3.07
CA TYR A 268 22.37 -7.85 3.29
C TYR A 268 22.15 -8.92 2.20
N SER A 269 20.88 -9.19 1.84
CA SER A 269 20.54 -10.12 0.76
C SER A 269 21.05 -9.67 -0.62
N CYS A 270 21.26 -8.37 -0.79
CA CYS A 270 21.79 -7.79 -2.03
C CYS A 270 23.33 -7.73 -2.10
N MET A 271 24.07 -8.13 -1.06
CA MET A 271 25.53 -7.94 -1.04
C MET A 271 26.25 -8.59 -2.23
N SER A 272 25.79 -9.75 -2.70
CA SER A 272 26.37 -10.48 -3.83
C SER A 272 26.26 -9.75 -5.17
N TYR A 273 25.31 -8.83 -5.30
CA TYR A 273 25.22 -7.94 -6.47
C TYR A 273 26.41 -6.97 -6.52
N ILE A 274 26.90 -6.53 -5.37
CA ILE A 274 27.87 -5.46 -5.24
C ILE A 274 29.30 -6.00 -5.06
N ALA A 275 29.46 -7.08 -4.29
CA ALA A 275 30.76 -7.72 -4.05
C ALA A 275 30.66 -9.26 -4.03
N ASP A 276 31.62 -9.91 -4.68
CA ASP A 276 31.80 -11.35 -4.65
C ASP A 276 32.85 -11.72 -3.59
N ILE A 277 32.38 -12.25 -2.46
CA ILE A 277 33.22 -12.62 -1.31
C ILE A 277 33.77 -14.02 -1.53
N GLY A 278 34.92 -14.09 -2.21
CA GLY A 278 35.60 -15.36 -2.44
C GLY A 278 36.37 -15.88 -1.21
N PRO A 279 37.04 -17.04 -1.35
CA PRO A 279 37.74 -17.68 -0.24
C PRO A 279 39.01 -16.95 0.24
N ASP A 280 39.57 -16.08 -0.60
CA ASP A 280 40.87 -15.45 -0.42
C ASP A 280 40.85 -13.92 -0.55
N LYS A 281 39.89 -13.37 -1.31
CA LYS A 281 39.74 -11.94 -1.55
C LYS A 281 38.30 -11.58 -1.93
N VAL A 282 37.97 -10.30 -1.73
CA VAL A 282 36.74 -9.69 -2.25
C VAL A 282 36.97 -9.26 -3.70
N ARG A 283 36.06 -9.66 -4.59
CA ARG A 283 36.05 -9.31 -6.01
C ARG A 283 34.80 -8.46 -6.31
N GLU A 284 34.70 -7.93 -7.51
CA GLU A 284 33.50 -7.22 -7.97
C GLU A 284 32.28 -8.15 -7.98
N GLY A 285 31.12 -7.63 -7.55
CA GLY A 285 29.88 -8.38 -7.52
C GLY A 285 29.23 -8.58 -8.90
N MET A 286 28.05 -9.20 -8.89
CA MET A 286 27.35 -9.59 -10.10
C MET A 286 26.92 -8.42 -11.00
N GLU A 287 26.77 -7.18 -10.51
CA GLU A 287 26.31 -6.07 -11.36
C GLU A 287 27.24 -5.71 -12.51
N ARG A 288 28.55 -6.00 -12.41
CA ARG A 288 29.51 -5.76 -13.50
C ARG A 288 29.58 -6.90 -14.54
N GLY A 289 28.69 -7.87 -14.43
CA GLY A 289 28.60 -9.04 -15.32
C GLY A 289 27.46 -9.96 -14.91
N LEU A 290 26.23 -9.42 -14.90
CA LEU A 290 25.06 -10.09 -14.33
C LEU A 290 24.78 -11.40 -15.08
N PRO A 291 24.79 -12.57 -14.41
CA PRO A 291 24.47 -13.83 -15.07
C PRO A 291 23.07 -13.78 -15.68
N GLU A 292 22.95 -14.24 -16.91
CA GLU A 292 21.68 -14.26 -17.64
C GLU A 292 20.56 -14.92 -16.80
N GLY A 293 19.44 -14.21 -16.67
CA GLY A 293 18.27 -14.64 -15.89
C GLY A 293 18.23 -14.18 -14.43
N ILE A 294 19.33 -13.73 -13.84
CA ILE A 294 19.27 -13.09 -12.51
C ILE A 294 18.68 -11.68 -12.69
N PRO A 295 17.64 -11.28 -11.92
CA PRO A 295 17.12 -9.92 -11.98
C PRO A 295 18.20 -8.94 -11.51
N SER A 296 18.27 -7.75 -12.09
CA SER A 296 19.13 -6.67 -11.60
C SER A 296 18.79 -6.31 -10.15
N LEU A 297 19.73 -5.68 -9.42
CA LEU A 297 19.48 -5.26 -8.04
C LEU A 297 18.22 -4.37 -7.94
N PRO A 298 17.98 -3.38 -8.83
CA PRO A 298 16.75 -2.61 -8.79
C PRO A 298 15.49 -3.44 -9.04
N GLU A 299 15.53 -4.47 -9.90
CA GLU A 299 14.37 -5.37 -10.12
C GLU A 299 14.10 -6.25 -8.88
N TYR A 300 15.13 -6.85 -8.29
CA TYR A 300 14.99 -7.64 -7.06
C TYR A 300 14.44 -6.79 -5.91
N LEU A 301 14.98 -5.58 -5.74
CA LEU A 301 14.52 -4.65 -4.73
C LEU A 301 13.09 -4.17 -5.00
N ALA A 302 12.71 -3.98 -6.28
CA ALA A 302 11.37 -3.58 -6.66
C ALA A 302 10.34 -4.68 -6.32
N GLU A 303 10.67 -5.94 -6.61
CA GLU A 303 9.85 -7.09 -6.22
C GLU A 303 9.65 -7.12 -4.69
N TYR A 304 10.74 -7.03 -3.93
CA TYR A 304 10.67 -7.00 -2.47
C TYR A 304 9.80 -5.83 -1.95
N CYS A 305 10.07 -4.59 -2.41
CA CYS A 305 9.35 -3.40 -1.97
C CYS A 305 7.86 -3.47 -2.31
N SER A 306 7.53 -4.02 -3.49
CA SER A 306 6.16 -4.25 -3.96
C SER A 306 5.42 -5.22 -3.03
N VAL A 307 5.99 -6.40 -2.79
CA VAL A 307 5.36 -7.46 -1.97
C VAL A 307 5.29 -7.07 -0.49
N ALA A 308 6.34 -6.42 0.03
CA ALA A 308 6.41 -6.01 1.44
C ALA A 308 5.63 -4.71 1.74
N GLY A 309 5.15 -3.99 0.72
CA GLY A 309 4.53 -2.68 0.87
C GLY A 309 5.49 -1.63 1.46
N ARG A 310 6.78 -1.72 1.14
CA ARG A 310 7.84 -0.82 1.67
C ARG A 310 8.18 0.27 0.64
N LYS A 311 8.51 1.46 1.15
CA LYS A 311 8.96 2.58 0.30
C LYS A 311 10.24 2.21 -0.44
N TRP A 312 10.40 2.75 -1.64
CA TRP A 312 11.64 2.63 -2.41
C TRP A 312 12.78 3.36 -1.68
N PRO A 313 13.88 2.67 -1.28
CA PRO A 313 14.86 3.22 -0.34
C PRO A 313 15.93 4.10 -1.02
N PHE A 314 15.56 4.92 -2.01
CA PHE A 314 16.53 5.66 -2.83
C PHE A 314 17.51 6.53 -2.02
N ALA A 315 17.01 7.28 -1.02
CA ALA A 315 17.85 8.21 -0.25
C ALA A 315 18.77 7.47 0.73
N GLU A 316 18.31 6.38 1.34
CA GLU A 316 19.00 5.68 2.41
C GLU A 316 19.75 4.42 1.92
N TRP A 317 19.62 4.03 0.64
CA TRP A 317 20.19 2.76 0.14
C TRP A 317 21.69 2.64 0.36
N ARG A 318 22.43 3.75 0.18
CA ARG A 318 23.87 3.82 0.48
C ARG A 318 24.18 3.41 1.91
N PHE A 319 23.39 3.92 2.85
CA PHE A 319 23.55 3.60 4.25
C PHE A 319 23.35 2.11 4.50
N TYR A 320 22.25 1.52 4.03
CA TYR A 320 21.93 0.12 4.32
C TYR A 320 22.96 -0.86 3.73
N VAL A 321 23.46 -0.58 2.53
CA VAL A 321 24.52 -1.37 1.89
C VAL A 321 25.85 -1.19 2.62
N ALA A 322 26.28 0.05 2.88
CA ALA A 322 27.52 0.33 3.62
C ALA A 322 27.51 -0.31 5.02
N PHE A 323 26.37 -0.26 5.71
CA PHE A 323 26.16 -0.91 6.99
C PHE A 323 26.37 -2.44 6.92
N SER A 324 25.89 -3.08 5.85
CA SER A 324 26.05 -4.52 5.63
C SER A 324 27.52 -4.90 5.42
N PHE A 325 28.25 -4.13 4.62
CA PHE A 325 29.69 -4.31 4.42
C PHE A 325 30.50 -4.06 5.70
N PHE A 326 30.20 -2.98 6.42
CA PHE A 326 30.80 -2.67 7.72
C PHE A 326 30.64 -3.81 8.73
N ARG A 327 29.43 -4.38 8.80
CA ARG A 327 29.16 -5.52 9.67
C ARG A 327 29.96 -6.76 9.25
N GLY A 328 29.98 -7.07 7.96
CA GLY A 328 30.79 -8.17 7.40
C GLY A 328 32.30 -8.00 7.71
N ALA A 329 32.84 -6.81 7.48
CA ALA A 329 34.24 -6.49 7.77
C ALA A 329 34.57 -6.68 9.25
N SER A 330 33.68 -6.26 10.14
CA SER A 330 33.82 -6.44 11.60
C SER A 330 33.85 -7.92 12.00
N ILE A 331 33.02 -8.76 11.35
CA ILE A 331 32.99 -10.21 11.56
C ILE A 331 34.32 -10.84 11.11
N PHE A 332 34.77 -10.53 9.89
CA PHE A 332 36.01 -11.07 9.33
C PHE A 332 37.26 -10.63 10.11
N ALA A 333 37.32 -9.38 10.58
CA ALA A 333 38.37 -8.92 11.49
C ALA A 333 38.40 -9.76 12.79
N GLY A 334 37.23 -10.10 13.33
CA GLY A 334 37.11 -11.00 14.49
C GLY A 334 37.53 -12.45 14.20
N VAL A 335 37.27 -12.96 13.00
CA VAL A 335 37.79 -14.27 12.56
C VAL A 335 39.31 -14.24 12.45
N TYR A 336 39.88 -13.22 11.81
CA TYR A 336 41.32 -13.07 11.64
C TYR A 336 42.05 -12.92 12.98
N SER A 337 41.50 -12.12 13.90
CA SER A 337 42.04 -11.98 15.25
C SER A 337 42.08 -13.31 16.02
N ARG A 338 41.08 -14.19 15.81
CA ARG A 338 41.07 -15.55 16.39
C ARG A 338 42.08 -16.47 15.71
N TRP A 339 42.28 -16.33 14.40
CA TRP A 339 43.29 -17.09 13.66
C TRP A 339 44.71 -16.79 14.14
N VAL A 340 45.05 -15.49 14.28
CA VAL A 340 46.37 -15.07 14.81
C VAL A 340 46.63 -15.61 16.22
N LYS A 341 45.57 -15.89 16.99
CA LYS A 341 45.63 -16.50 18.32
C LYS A 341 45.57 -18.03 18.33
N GLY A 342 45.50 -18.68 17.17
CA GLY A 342 45.38 -20.14 17.06
C GLY A 342 44.00 -20.72 17.40
N ASN A 343 42.96 -19.89 17.53
CA ASN A 343 41.65 -20.27 18.06
C ASN A 343 40.49 -20.08 17.06
N ALA A 344 40.76 -20.11 15.75
CA ALA A 344 39.72 -19.96 14.72
C ALA A 344 39.11 -21.33 14.34
N SER A 345 37.79 -21.44 14.35
CA SER A 345 37.05 -22.65 13.95
C SER A 345 37.15 -22.98 12.46
N GLY A 346 37.43 -21.99 11.61
CA GLY A 346 37.54 -22.16 10.15
C GLY A 346 38.87 -22.76 9.65
N GLY A 347 39.78 -23.14 10.56
CA GLY A 347 41.10 -23.65 10.20
C GLY A 347 41.89 -22.68 9.32
N GLU A 348 42.65 -23.21 8.36
CA GLU A 348 43.56 -22.45 7.50
C GLU A 348 42.87 -21.39 6.62
N ARG A 349 41.57 -21.56 6.33
CA ARG A 349 40.77 -20.56 5.60
C ARG A 349 40.66 -19.24 6.38
N ALA A 350 40.74 -19.27 7.71
CA ALA A 350 40.68 -18.08 8.54
C ALA A 350 41.90 -17.15 8.36
N ARG A 351 42.99 -17.63 7.73
CA ARG A 351 44.17 -16.82 7.39
C ARG A 351 43.85 -15.65 6.47
N HIS A 352 42.92 -15.82 5.53
CA HIS A 352 42.54 -14.77 4.58
C HIS A 352 41.49 -13.80 5.12
N ALA A 353 40.93 -14.05 6.32
CA ALA A 353 39.86 -13.23 6.87
C ALA A 353 40.27 -11.75 7.04
N GLY A 354 41.56 -11.44 7.28
CA GLY A 354 42.03 -10.05 7.32
C GLY A 354 41.89 -9.35 5.97
N VAL A 355 42.33 -10.01 4.90
CA VAL A 355 42.22 -9.51 3.51
C VAL A 355 40.75 -9.35 3.11
N LEU A 356 39.88 -10.27 3.53
CA LEU A 356 38.45 -10.15 3.30
C LEU A 356 37.83 -8.97 4.05
N ALA A 357 38.25 -8.71 5.29
CA ALA A 357 37.78 -7.55 6.05
C ALA A 357 38.12 -6.23 5.35
N ASP A 358 39.37 -6.09 4.90
CA ASP A 358 39.82 -4.91 4.17
C ASP A 358 39.10 -4.74 2.82
N GLY A 359 38.91 -5.84 2.08
CA GLY A 359 38.17 -5.83 0.83
C GLY A 359 36.70 -5.40 0.99
N LEU A 360 36.05 -5.73 2.11
CA LEU A 360 34.69 -5.27 2.40
C LEU A 360 34.64 -3.79 2.79
N ILE A 361 35.67 -3.28 3.48
CA ILE A 361 35.81 -1.85 3.77
C ILE A 361 35.95 -1.06 2.46
N ASP A 362 36.80 -1.53 1.55
CA ASP A 362 36.96 -0.91 0.23
C ASP A 362 35.67 -1.01 -0.61
N ALA A 363 34.96 -2.14 -0.57
CA ALA A 363 33.66 -2.28 -1.25
C ALA A 363 32.60 -1.30 -0.71
N ALA A 364 32.57 -1.05 0.60
CA ALA A 364 31.68 -0.07 1.21
C ALA A 364 31.96 1.34 0.68
N TRP A 365 33.23 1.76 0.70
CA TRP A 365 33.63 3.09 0.21
C TRP A 365 33.40 3.25 -1.29
N ASN A 366 33.78 2.26 -2.09
CA ASN A 366 33.50 2.26 -3.52
C ASN A 366 31.99 2.40 -3.81
N PHE A 367 31.12 1.82 -2.99
CA PHE A 367 29.68 1.98 -3.12
C PHE A 367 29.20 3.36 -2.67
N ILE A 368 29.69 3.87 -1.53
CA ILE A 368 29.36 5.21 -1.01
C ILE A 368 29.73 6.31 -2.02
N GLU A 369 30.87 6.18 -2.70
CA GLU A 369 31.43 7.19 -3.61
C GLU A 369 30.83 7.17 -5.02
N GLN A 370 30.11 6.12 -5.41
CA GLN A 370 29.46 6.05 -6.72
C GLN A 370 28.49 7.23 -6.91
N LYS A 371 28.43 7.85 -8.09
CA LYS A 371 27.49 8.96 -8.36
C LYS A 371 26.02 8.54 -8.23
N SER A 372 25.70 7.31 -8.65
CA SER A 372 24.36 6.74 -8.59
C SER A 372 24.46 5.26 -8.23
N VAL A 373 23.76 4.84 -7.19
CA VAL A 373 23.74 3.45 -6.69
C VAL A 373 22.38 2.76 -6.82
N LEU A 374 21.33 3.55 -7.01
CA LEU A 374 19.96 3.08 -7.16
C LEU A 374 19.20 4.15 -7.96
N PRO A 375 18.33 3.79 -8.93
CA PRO A 375 17.51 4.78 -9.62
C PRO A 375 16.54 5.48 -8.65
N GLN A 376 16.16 6.72 -8.95
CA GLN A 376 15.26 7.53 -8.11
C GLN A 376 13.87 6.90 -7.95
N HIS A 377 13.46 6.09 -8.92
CA HIS A 377 12.21 5.34 -8.92
C HIS A 377 12.50 3.87 -9.24
N PRO A 378 11.67 2.92 -8.75
CA PRO A 378 11.80 1.52 -9.13
C PRO A 378 11.67 1.37 -10.66
N PRO A 379 12.38 0.40 -11.27
CA PRO A 379 12.27 0.16 -12.71
C PRO A 379 10.80 -0.09 -13.12
N SER A 380 10.34 0.65 -14.13
CA SER A 380 9.02 0.49 -14.76
C SER A 380 9.01 -0.83 -15.51
N ASP A 381 8.18 -1.79 -15.10
CA ASP A 381 8.33 -3.16 -15.58
C ASP A 381 7.96 -3.31 -17.07
N VAL A 382 8.93 -3.79 -17.86
CA VAL A 382 8.82 -4.15 -19.30
C VAL A 382 8.25 -5.58 -19.47
N ASN A 383 7.99 -6.31 -18.38
CA ASN A 383 7.59 -7.74 -18.43
C ASN A 383 6.16 -8.06 -17.96
N ALA A 384 5.28 -7.06 -17.87
CA ALA A 384 3.85 -7.30 -17.57
C ALA A 384 3.06 -8.02 -18.70
N GLN A 385 3.69 -8.30 -19.84
CA GLN A 385 3.04 -8.92 -21.02
C GLN A 385 3.21 -10.44 -21.14
N THR A 386 4.11 -11.07 -20.37
CA THR A 386 4.50 -12.48 -20.61
C THR A 386 3.97 -13.47 -19.57
N HIS A 387 3.64 -13.03 -18.35
CA HIS A 387 3.06 -13.92 -17.33
C HIS A 387 1.53 -14.01 -17.36
N SER A 388 0.88 -13.23 -18.21
CA SER A 388 -0.58 -13.18 -18.38
C SER A 388 -1.13 -14.25 -19.32
N LYS A 389 -0.27 -15.09 -19.93
CA LYS A 389 -0.69 -16.10 -20.93
C LYS A 389 -0.65 -17.56 -20.48
N GLU A 390 -0.06 -17.90 -19.33
CA GLU A 390 0.05 -19.32 -18.90
C GLU A 390 -0.76 -19.68 -17.65
N LEU A 391 -1.52 -18.74 -17.08
CA LEU A 391 -2.49 -19.01 -16.00
C LEU A 391 -3.95 -19.07 -16.49
N VAL A 392 -4.16 -19.11 -17.81
CA VAL A 392 -5.49 -19.07 -18.45
C VAL A 392 -6.04 -20.46 -18.82
N GLU A 393 -5.25 -21.53 -18.72
CA GLU A 393 -5.75 -22.87 -19.04
C GLU A 393 -5.36 -23.87 -17.95
N GLY A 394 -6.27 -24.09 -16.99
CA GLY A 394 -6.08 -25.11 -15.96
C GLY A 394 -7.04 -25.00 -14.78
N ASN A 395 -8.21 -25.61 -14.95
CA ASN A 395 -9.21 -26.00 -13.95
C ASN A 395 -10.18 -24.96 -13.38
N ASP A 396 -11.44 -25.15 -13.79
CA ASP A 396 -12.65 -24.89 -13.01
C ASP A 396 -12.45 -25.21 -11.51
N MET A 397 -12.38 -24.16 -10.70
CA MET A 397 -12.55 -24.24 -9.25
C MET A 397 -13.63 -23.25 -8.84
N GLN A 398 -14.88 -23.72 -8.90
CA GLN A 398 -15.96 -23.14 -8.13
C GLN A 398 -15.62 -23.25 -6.63
N GLY A 399 -15.47 -22.11 -5.96
CA GLY A 399 -15.62 -21.99 -4.50
C GLY A 399 -14.35 -21.85 -3.68
N LEU A 400 -13.95 -20.60 -3.43
CA LEU A 400 -13.34 -20.00 -2.21
C LEU A 400 -12.20 -19.02 -2.56
N SER A 401 -12.57 -17.76 -2.84
CA SER A 401 -11.64 -16.63 -2.97
C SER A 401 -11.04 -16.26 -1.61
N SER A 402 -9.73 -16.44 -1.42
CA SER A 402 -9.01 -16.16 -0.16
C SER A 402 -8.55 -14.70 0.02
N GLY A 403 -8.99 -13.77 -0.85
CA GLY A 403 -8.91 -12.33 -0.58
C GLY A 403 -10.10 -11.88 0.26
N GLY A 404 -9.87 -11.16 1.37
CA GLY A 404 -10.96 -10.56 2.14
C GLY A 404 -11.85 -9.67 1.26
N LYS A 405 -13.14 -9.54 1.60
CA LYS A 405 -14.17 -8.82 0.82
C LYS A 405 -13.74 -7.42 0.34
N PHE A 406 -12.92 -6.72 1.12
CA PHE A 406 -12.47 -5.35 0.84
C PHE A 406 -10.96 -5.29 0.53
N VAL A 407 -10.37 -6.37 0.01
CA VAL A 407 -8.99 -6.33 -0.48
C VAL A 407 -9.00 -5.77 -1.91
N PRO A 408 -8.36 -4.62 -2.17
CA PRO A 408 -8.33 -4.03 -3.51
C PRO A 408 -7.52 -4.90 -4.47
N SER A 409 -7.93 -4.93 -5.75
CA SER A 409 -7.20 -5.60 -6.81
C SER A 409 -5.84 -4.94 -7.07
N GLN A 410 -4.90 -5.68 -7.68
CA GLN A 410 -3.60 -5.10 -8.06
C GLN A 410 -3.75 -3.88 -8.98
N LYS A 411 -4.74 -3.90 -9.89
CA LYS A 411 -5.10 -2.76 -10.75
C LYS A 411 -5.41 -1.51 -9.93
N VAL A 412 -6.25 -1.65 -8.90
CA VAL A 412 -6.60 -0.54 -8.00
C VAL A 412 -5.40 -0.08 -7.20
N LEU A 413 -4.58 -1.00 -6.68
CA LEU A 413 -3.37 -0.64 -5.94
C LEU A 413 -2.40 0.19 -6.79
N THR A 414 -2.20 -0.18 -8.06
CA THR A 414 -1.38 0.60 -8.99
C THR A 414 -1.92 2.01 -9.22
N LEU A 415 -3.22 2.16 -9.50
CA LEU A 415 -3.85 3.48 -9.68
C LEU A 415 -3.80 4.31 -8.39
N ARG A 416 -4.03 3.67 -7.23
CA ARG A 416 -3.96 4.32 -5.92
C ARG A 416 -2.55 4.85 -5.64
N ASN A 417 -1.52 4.07 -5.94
CA ASN A 417 -0.13 4.48 -5.73
C ASN A 417 0.26 5.63 -6.66
N LYS A 418 -0.16 5.59 -7.93
CA LYS A 418 0.00 6.73 -8.86
C LYS A 418 -0.68 7.99 -8.33
N LEU A 419 -1.93 7.89 -7.86
CA LEU A 419 -2.63 9.03 -7.25
C LEU A 419 -1.90 9.55 -6.02
N ILE A 420 -1.43 8.68 -5.10
CA ILE A 420 -0.69 9.12 -3.91
C ILE A 420 0.54 9.92 -4.32
N LYS A 421 1.33 9.40 -5.27
CA LYS A 421 2.51 10.08 -5.80
C LYS A 421 2.14 11.44 -6.41
N PHE A 422 1.12 11.49 -7.26
CA PHE A 422 0.65 12.73 -7.87
C PHE A 422 0.18 13.75 -6.83
N MET A 423 -0.53 13.30 -5.78
CA MET A 423 -0.96 14.18 -4.69
C MET A 423 0.24 14.80 -3.96
N GLU A 424 1.27 14.01 -3.68
CA GLU A 424 2.49 14.44 -2.97
C GLU A 424 3.36 15.37 -3.81
N GLU A 425 3.53 15.08 -5.10
CA GLU A 425 4.43 15.82 -6.00
C GLU A 425 3.78 17.08 -6.61
N HIS A 426 2.46 17.09 -6.76
CA HIS A 426 1.77 18.12 -7.55
C HIS A 426 0.63 18.82 -6.82
N ILE A 427 -0.24 18.09 -6.10
CA ILE A 427 -1.42 18.72 -5.49
C ILE A 427 -1.07 19.44 -4.18
N TYR A 428 -0.55 18.74 -3.17
CA TYR A 428 -0.28 19.35 -1.87
C TYR A 428 0.66 20.57 -1.93
N PRO A 429 1.72 20.58 -2.76
CA PRO A 429 2.57 21.77 -2.90
C PRO A 429 1.84 22.99 -3.48
N MET A 430 0.76 22.78 -4.25
CA MET A 430 0.02 23.84 -4.93
C MET A 430 -1.20 24.36 -4.16
N GLU A 431 -1.63 23.67 -3.08
CA GLU A 431 -2.85 24.03 -2.34
C GLU A 431 -2.83 25.49 -1.84
N ASN A 432 -1.69 25.96 -1.32
CA ASN A 432 -1.55 27.33 -0.86
C ASN A 432 -1.66 28.34 -2.00
N GLU A 433 -1.11 28.03 -3.16
CA GLU A 433 -1.19 28.92 -4.34
C GLU A 433 -2.62 28.94 -4.90
N PHE A 434 -3.31 27.79 -4.93
CA PHE A 434 -4.72 27.75 -5.31
C PHE A 434 -5.60 28.54 -4.34
N ASN A 435 -5.35 28.44 -3.03
CA ASN A 435 -6.09 29.22 -2.02
C ASN A 435 -5.85 30.73 -2.17
N LYS A 436 -4.60 31.17 -2.40
CA LYS A 436 -4.30 32.58 -2.67
C LYS A 436 -5.02 33.09 -3.91
N LEU A 437 -5.01 32.30 -4.98
CA LEU A 437 -5.68 32.65 -6.23
C LEU A 437 -7.20 32.72 -6.04
N ALA A 438 -7.79 31.78 -5.30
CA ALA A 438 -9.20 31.78 -4.94
C ALA A 438 -9.61 32.99 -4.08
N GLN A 439 -8.68 33.64 -3.39
CA GLN A 439 -8.92 34.87 -2.62
C GLN A 439 -8.60 36.15 -3.42
N SER A 440 -8.06 36.03 -4.63
CA SER A 440 -7.66 37.17 -5.46
C SER A 440 -8.82 37.77 -6.27
N GLU A 441 -8.55 38.87 -6.96
CA GLU A 441 -9.48 39.44 -7.95
C GLU A 441 -9.66 38.53 -9.18
N SER A 442 -8.68 37.66 -9.46
CA SER A 442 -8.69 36.72 -10.60
C SER A 442 -9.38 35.39 -10.28
N ARG A 443 -10.05 35.26 -9.11
CA ARG A 443 -10.58 33.99 -8.62
C ARG A 443 -11.63 33.31 -9.50
N TRP A 444 -12.32 34.07 -10.36
CA TRP A 444 -13.31 33.54 -11.31
C TRP A 444 -12.74 33.33 -12.72
N THR A 445 -11.42 33.11 -12.83
CA THR A 445 -10.75 32.86 -14.11
C THR A 445 -10.31 31.40 -14.25
N ILE A 446 -9.91 31.00 -15.45
CA ILE A 446 -9.32 29.68 -15.68
C ILE A 446 -7.90 29.72 -15.13
N HIS A 447 -7.61 28.86 -14.15
CA HIS A 447 -6.31 28.82 -13.50
C HIS A 447 -5.29 28.04 -14.35
N PRO A 448 -4.24 28.67 -14.92
CA PRO A 448 -3.32 27.98 -15.82
C PRO A 448 -2.56 26.83 -15.16
N ALA A 449 -2.28 26.96 -13.85
CA ALA A 449 -1.63 25.91 -13.08
C ALA A 449 -2.53 24.67 -12.93
N GLU A 450 -3.83 24.84 -12.70
CA GLU A 450 -4.79 23.73 -12.65
C GLU A 450 -4.85 23.00 -14.00
N GLU A 451 -4.88 23.74 -15.11
CA GLU A 451 -4.88 23.14 -16.46
C GLU A 451 -3.59 22.38 -16.75
N LYS A 452 -2.44 22.92 -16.35
CA LYS A 452 -1.17 22.19 -16.46
C LYS A 452 -1.20 20.88 -15.67
N LEU A 453 -1.78 20.87 -14.47
CA LEU A 453 -1.92 19.64 -13.69
C LEU A 453 -2.85 18.63 -14.36
N LYS A 454 -3.96 19.07 -14.99
CA LYS A 454 -4.84 18.18 -15.77
C LYS A 454 -4.09 17.52 -16.92
N GLU A 455 -3.25 18.27 -17.62
CA GLU A 455 -2.44 17.71 -18.72
C GLU A 455 -1.39 16.70 -18.23
N ILE A 456 -0.82 16.89 -17.04
CA ILE A 456 0.06 15.87 -16.42
C ILE A 456 -0.76 14.64 -16.02
N ALA A 457 -1.92 14.83 -15.37
CA ALA A 457 -2.80 13.74 -14.96
C ALA A 457 -3.24 12.87 -16.16
N LYS A 458 -3.59 13.50 -17.30
CA LYS A 458 -3.90 12.79 -18.56
C LYS A 458 -2.72 11.94 -19.02
N LYS A 459 -1.49 12.49 -19.03
CA LYS A 459 -0.27 11.77 -19.45
C LYS A 459 0.04 10.56 -18.56
N GLU A 460 -0.33 10.61 -17.29
CA GLU A 460 -0.12 9.49 -16.34
C GLU A 460 -1.24 8.45 -16.34
N GLY A 461 -2.31 8.67 -17.12
CA GLY A 461 -3.50 7.81 -17.16
C GLY A 461 -4.41 7.98 -15.94
N LEU A 462 -4.37 9.14 -15.28
CA LEU A 462 -5.17 9.48 -14.10
C LEU A 462 -6.38 10.35 -14.48
N TRP A 463 -7.14 9.94 -15.49
CA TRP A 463 -8.23 10.74 -16.06
C TRP A 463 -9.51 9.92 -16.16
N ASN A 464 -10.66 10.56 -15.90
CA ASN A 464 -11.99 9.92 -15.99
C ASN A 464 -12.12 8.60 -15.22
N LEU A 465 -11.41 8.46 -14.09
CA LEU A 465 -11.30 7.22 -13.31
C LEU A 465 -12.64 6.71 -12.74
N TRP A 466 -13.69 7.53 -12.81
CA TRP A 466 -15.00 7.29 -12.22
C TRP A 466 -15.96 6.51 -13.14
N ILE A 467 -15.65 6.39 -14.44
CA ILE A 467 -16.57 5.81 -15.42
C ILE A 467 -16.66 4.29 -15.23
N PRO A 468 -17.86 3.74 -14.95
CA PRO A 468 -18.04 2.31 -14.81
C PRO A 468 -17.94 1.56 -16.15
N HIS A 469 -17.55 0.29 -16.10
CA HIS A 469 -17.33 -0.53 -17.29
C HIS A 469 -18.57 -0.61 -18.23
N ASP A 470 -19.77 -0.74 -17.67
CA ASP A 470 -21.02 -0.80 -18.45
C ASP A 470 -21.32 0.52 -19.19
N SER A 471 -21.04 1.64 -18.53
CA SER A 471 -21.25 2.99 -19.08
C SER A 471 -20.21 3.31 -20.17
N ALA A 472 -18.95 2.91 -19.96
CA ALA A 472 -17.91 2.98 -20.98
C ALA A 472 -18.26 2.15 -22.22
N ALA A 473 -18.74 0.91 -22.04
CA ALA A 473 -19.14 0.04 -23.14
C ALA A 473 -20.32 0.64 -23.96
N ARG A 474 -21.35 1.17 -23.28
CA ARG A 474 -22.47 1.87 -23.95
C ARG A 474 -21.97 3.08 -24.74
N ALA A 475 -21.13 3.91 -24.14
CA ALA A 475 -20.57 5.08 -24.79
C ALA A 475 -19.78 4.71 -26.05
N LYS A 476 -18.97 3.64 -25.97
CA LYS A 476 -18.20 3.13 -27.10
C LYS A 476 -19.10 2.74 -28.27
N ASN A 477 -20.20 2.04 -27.99
CA ASN A 477 -21.16 1.64 -29.02
C ASN A 477 -21.89 2.83 -29.68
N ILE A 478 -22.36 3.79 -28.89
CA ILE A 478 -23.14 4.92 -29.41
C ILE A 478 -22.27 5.94 -30.16
N LEU A 479 -21.08 6.23 -29.62
CA LEU A 479 -20.18 7.23 -30.18
C LEU A 479 -19.32 6.67 -31.32
N PHE A 480 -18.89 5.40 -31.23
CA PHE A 480 -17.87 4.83 -32.12
C PHE A 480 -18.32 3.57 -32.88
N GLY A 481 -19.47 2.97 -32.58
CA GLY A 481 -19.95 1.70 -33.17
C GLY A 481 -20.40 1.75 -34.64
N GLY A 482 -19.95 2.71 -35.44
CA GLY A 482 -20.34 2.88 -36.84
C GLY A 482 -19.23 3.31 -37.82
N ARG A 483 -17.97 3.42 -37.37
CA ARG A 483 -16.81 3.68 -38.24
C ARG A 483 -15.62 2.89 -37.70
N ASN A 484 -14.82 2.30 -38.57
CA ASN A 484 -13.42 2.01 -38.25
C ASN A 484 -12.81 3.33 -37.77
N SER A 485 -12.72 3.55 -36.46
CA SER A 485 -12.28 4.82 -35.93
C SER A 485 -10.76 4.84 -35.87
N ASP A 486 -10.15 5.70 -36.67
CA ASP A 486 -8.70 6.02 -36.73
C ASP A 486 -8.14 6.66 -35.44
N LEU A 487 -8.79 6.46 -34.28
CA LEU A 487 -8.23 6.79 -32.98
C LEU A 487 -7.54 5.53 -32.45
N SER A 488 -6.25 5.60 -32.17
CA SER A 488 -5.53 4.52 -31.50
C SER A 488 -6.30 4.09 -30.25
N ASN A 489 -6.35 2.78 -29.97
CA ASN A 489 -7.08 2.22 -28.82
C ASN A 489 -6.78 3.00 -27.51
N ASP A 490 -5.55 3.50 -27.36
CA ASP A 490 -5.09 4.28 -26.21
C ASP A 490 -5.83 5.61 -25.98
N ALA A 491 -6.24 6.33 -27.04
CA ALA A 491 -6.91 7.62 -26.90
C ALA A 491 -8.37 7.45 -26.46
N ASN A 492 -9.04 6.42 -26.96
CA ASN A 492 -10.41 6.07 -26.56
C ASN A 492 -10.44 5.53 -25.12
N ASP A 493 -9.43 4.75 -24.73
CA ASP A 493 -9.32 4.19 -23.38
C ASP A 493 -9.01 5.28 -22.34
N LEU A 494 -8.24 6.32 -22.68
CA LEU A 494 -8.05 7.48 -21.80
C LEU A 494 -9.34 8.30 -21.64
N LEU A 495 -10.11 8.47 -22.71
CA LEU A 495 -11.34 9.27 -22.68
C LEU A 495 -12.46 8.56 -21.90
N LEU A 496 -12.60 7.25 -22.02
CA LEU A 496 -13.62 6.45 -21.33
C LEU A 496 -13.17 5.92 -19.96
N GLY A 497 -11.93 6.20 -19.57
CA GLY A 497 -11.41 5.90 -18.24
C GLY A 497 -11.11 4.42 -18.02
N ALA A 498 -10.70 4.09 -16.78
CA ALA A 498 -10.16 2.78 -16.44
C ALA A 498 -11.21 1.66 -16.31
N GLY A 499 -12.51 1.94 -16.46
CA GLY A 499 -13.60 0.96 -16.32
C GLY A 499 -13.60 0.28 -14.94
N LEU A 500 -13.79 1.06 -13.88
CA LEU A 500 -13.74 0.58 -12.50
C LEU A 500 -15.14 0.30 -11.94
N THR A 501 -15.25 -0.66 -11.03
CA THR A 501 -16.43 -0.78 -10.18
C THR A 501 -16.52 0.37 -9.17
N ASN A 502 -17.69 0.60 -8.57
CA ASN A 502 -17.85 1.64 -7.54
C ASN A 502 -16.93 1.39 -6.34
N LEU A 503 -16.77 0.12 -5.92
CA LEU A 503 -15.87 -0.27 -4.84
C LEU A 503 -14.41 0.05 -5.19
N GLU A 504 -13.96 -0.32 -6.38
CA GLU A 504 -12.60 -0.05 -6.85
C GLU A 504 -12.31 1.45 -6.96
N TYR A 505 -13.24 2.22 -7.53
CA TYR A 505 -13.14 3.67 -7.61
C TYR A 505 -13.16 4.34 -6.21
N GLY A 506 -13.81 3.71 -5.23
CA GLY A 506 -13.84 4.21 -3.86
C GLY A 506 -12.48 4.36 -3.20
N TYR A 507 -11.57 3.42 -3.43
CA TYR A 507 -10.20 3.52 -2.95
C TYR A 507 -9.44 4.71 -3.57
N LEU A 508 -9.80 5.09 -4.80
CA LEU A 508 -9.21 6.24 -5.49
C LEU A 508 -9.83 7.57 -4.98
N CYS A 509 -11.14 7.58 -4.74
CA CYS A 509 -11.83 8.69 -4.10
C CYS A 509 -11.29 9.01 -2.70
N GLU A 510 -10.91 8.00 -1.91
CA GLU A 510 -10.29 8.22 -0.60
C GLU A 510 -8.95 8.99 -0.72
N ILE A 511 -8.19 8.78 -1.80
CA ILE A 511 -6.95 9.55 -2.02
C ILE A 511 -7.27 10.97 -2.50
N MET A 512 -8.11 11.10 -3.53
CA MET A 512 -8.51 12.41 -4.06
C MET A 512 -9.21 13.29 -3.01
N GLY A 513 -9.96 12.69 -2.09
CA GLY A 513 -10.68 13.40 -1.03
C GLY A 513 -9.79 14.08 0.01
N ARG A 514 -8.48 13.80 0.02
CA ARG A 514 -7.51 14.46 0.92
C ARG A 514 -7.29 15.94 0.59
N SER A 515 -7.76 16.40 -0.57
CA SER A 515 -7.72 17.79 -1.02
C SER A 515 -9.03 18.15 -1.72
N VAL A 516 -9.54 19.36 -1.50
CA VAL A 516 -10.71 19.86 -2.25
C VAL A 516 -10.39 20.11 -3.73
N TRP A 517 -9.11 20.32 -4.06
CA TRP A 517 -8.64 20.64 -5.41
C TRP A 517 -8.43 19.40 -6.28
N ALA A 518 -8.09 18.26 -5.67
CA ALA A 518 -7.66 17.06 -6.39
C ALA A 518 -8.70 16.45 -7.35
N PRO A 519 -9.99 16.26 -6.98
CA PRO A 519 -10.95 15.61 -7.88
C PRO A 519 -11.05 16.31 -9.24
N GLN A 520 -10.90 17.63 -9.26
CA GLN A 520 -10.97 18.44 -10.47
C GLN A 520 -9.82 18.15 -11.45
N VAL A 521 -8.61 17.96 -10.93
CA VAL A 521 -7.40 17.69 -11.70
C VAL A 521 -7.48 16.34 -12.43
N PHE A 522 -8.24 15.38 -11.91
CA PHE A 522 -8.41 14.05 -12.51
C PHE A 522 -9.73 13.90 -13.29
N ASN A 523 -10.42 15.01 -13.56
CA ASN A 523 -11.79 15.06 -14.12
C ASN A 523 -12.82 14.19 -13.37
N CYS A 524 -12.63 14.09 -12.06
CA CYS A 524 -13.43 13.34 -11.12
C CYS A 524 -14.29 14.25 -10.22
N GLY A 525 -14.31 15.56 -10.47
CA GLY A 525 -15.04 16.55 -9.68
C GLY A 525 -16.57 16.47 -9.85
N ALA A 526 -17.31 16.83 -8.80
CA ALA A 526 -18.73 17.16 -8.90
C ALA A 526 -18.88 18.64 -9.36
N PRO A 527 -19.99 19.02 -10.02
CA PRO A 527 -21.12 18.19 -10.42
C PRO A 527 -20.91 17.44 -11.74
N ASP A 528 -19.78 17.67 -12.43
CA ASP A 528 -19.52 17.18 -13.79
C ASP A 528 -19.57 15.67 -13.91
N THR A 529 -18.98 14.92 -12.99
CA THR A 529 -19.11 13.44 -12.97
C THR A 529 -20.57 12.99 -12.97
N GLY A 530 -21.44 13.61 -12.17
CA GLY A 530 -22.87 13.30 -12.16
C GLY A 530 -23.59 13.73 -13.44
N ASN A 531 -23.19 14.84 -14.06
CA ASN A 531 -23.76 15.31 -15.33
C ASN A 531 -23.34 14.41 -16.51
N MET A 532 -22.06 14.05 -16.56
CA MET A 532 -21.51 13.11 -17.53
C MET A 532 -22.20 11.75 -17.41
N GLU A 533 -22.44 11.25 -16.19
CA GLU A 533 -23.17 9.99 -15.96
C GLU A 533 -24.62 10.05 -16.48
N VAL A 534 -25.30 11.19 -16.34
CA VAL A 534 -26.65 11.38 -16.92
C VAL A 534 -26.60 11.26 -18.44
N LEU A 535 -25.65 11.94 -19.09
CA LEU A 535 -25.48 11.87 -20.55
C LEU A 535 -25.07 10.45 -21.00
N LEU A 536 -24.18 9.80 -20.26
CA LEU A 536 -23.75 8.42 -20.52
C LEU A 536 -24.88 7.40 -20.45
N ARG A 537 -25.88 7.61 -19.57
CA ARG A 537 -27.02 6.68 -19.42
C ARG A 537 -28.20 7.02 -20.32
N TYR A 538 -28.51 8.31 -20.44
CA TYR A 538 -29.80 8.77 -20.97
C TYR A 538 -29.67 9.71 -22.18
N GLY A 539 -28.46 10.17 -22.50
CA GLY A 539 -28.21 11.00 -23.66
C GLY A 539 -28.42 10.24 -24.96
N ASN A 540 -28.95 10.93 -25.97
CA ASN A 540 -28.90 10.50 -27.37
C ASN A 540 -27.52 10.80 -27.98
N LYS A 541 -27.30 10.40 -29.23
CA LYS A 541 -25.99 10.51 -29.88
C LYS A 541 -25.55 11.97 -30.02
N GLU A 542 -26.46 12.85 -30.43
CA GLU A 542 -26.21 14.26 -30.69
C GLU A 542 -25.85 14.98 -29.37
N GLN A 543 -26.62 14.75 -28.31
CA GLN A 543 -26.35 15.27 -26.97
C GLN A 543 -25.00 14.78 -26.42
N MET A 544 -24.67 13.51 -26.65
CA MET A 544 -23.37 12.96 -26.21
C MET A 544 -22.20 13.57 -27.01
N GLN A 545 -22.36 13.76 -28.32
CA GLN A 545 -21.33 14.38 -29.15
C GLN A 545 -21.09 15.84 -28.78
N GLU A 546 -22.17 16.61 -28.58
CA GLU A 546 -22.09 18.04 -28.29
C GLU A 546 -21.61 18.32 -26.86
N TRP A 547 -22.11 17.57 -25.87
CA TRP A 547 -21.89 17.91 -24.46
C TRP A 547 -21.02 16.92 -23.70
N LEU A 548 -21.18 15.61 -23.92
CA LEU A 548 -20.42 14.62 -23.15
C LEU A 548 -18.95 14.58 -23.57
N ILE A 549 -18.64 14.58 -24.87
CA ILE A 549 -17.24 14.52 -25.34
C ILE A 549 -16.43 15.70 -24.77
N PRO A 550 -16.85 16.97 -24.89
CA PRO A 550 -16.07 18.08 -24.34
C PRO A 550 -15.92 18.04 -22.81
N LEU A 551 -16.90 17.48 -22.09
CA LEU A 551 -16.81 17.25 -20.64
C LEU A 551 -15.77 16.15 -20.31
N LEU A 552 -15.77 15.05 -21.07
CA LEU A 552 -14.79 13.97 -20.92
C LEU A 552 -13.37 14.42 -21.25
N GLU A 553 -13.20 15.36 -22.19
CA GLU A 553 -11.91 15.98 -22.50
C GLU A 553 -11.46 17.03 -21.47
N GLY A 554 -12.39 17.50 -20.63
CA GLY A 554 -12.19 18.58 -19.66
C GLY A 554 -12.13 19.99 -20.27
N LYS A 555 -12.62 20.16 -21.51
CA LYS A 555 -12.62 21.47 -22.21
C LYS A 555 -13.72 22.40 -21.73
N ILE A 556 -14.86 21.83 -21.35
CA ILE A 556 -15.98 22.58 -20.75
C ILE A 556 -16.29 22.03 -19.37
N ARG A 557 -17.08 22.79 -18.62
CA ARG A 557 -17.67 22.41 -17.33
C ARG A 557 -19.19 22.46 -17.43
N SER A 558 -19.83 21.95 -16.39
CA SER A 558 -21.28 21.84 -16.31
C SER A 558 -21.81 22.15 -14.92
N GLY A 559 -23.09 22.50 -14.86
CA GLY A 559 -23.83 22.71 -13.63
C GLY A 559 -25.08 21.83 -13.56
N PHE A 560 -25.57 21.58 -12.35
CA PHE A 560 -26.87 20.94 -12.15
C PHE A 560 -27.81 21.88 -11.42
N ALA A 561 -28.86 22.31 -12.11
CA ALA A 561 -29.75 23.36 -11.65
C ALA A 561 -31.10 22.76 -11.25
N MET A 562 -31.16 22.26 -10.00
CA MET A 562 -32.35 21.64 -9.44
C MET A 562 -32.96 22.50 -8.33
N THR A 563 -32.18 22.86 -7.33
CA THR A 563 -32.64 23.57 -6.12
C THR A 563 -33.17 24.97 -6.46
N GLU A 564 -34.28 25.34 -5.85
CA GLU A 564 -34.95 26.64 -6.00
C GLU A 564 -34.97 27.39 -4.66
N PRO A 565 -34.82 28.72 -4.65
CA PRO A 565 -34.77 29.50 -3.42
C PRO A 565 -36.13 29.67 -2.73
N ARG A 566 -37.23 29.62 -3.50
CA ARG A 566 -38.59 29.91 -2.98
C ARG A 566 -39.36 28.70 -2.48
N VAL A 567 -38.81 27.49 -2.65
CA VAL A 567 -39.47 26.24 -2.26
C VAL A 567 -38.50 25.30 -1.55
N ALA A 568 -39.04 24.49 -0.64
CA ALA A 568 -38.29 23.45 0.06
C ALA A 568 -37.90 22.33 -0.92
N SER A 569 -36.74 22.49 -1.56
CA SER A 569 -36.26 21.63 -2.65
C SER A 569 -35.78 20.24 -2.20
N SER A 570 -35.76 19.97 -0.88
CA SER A 570 -35.52 18.64 -0.33
C SER A 570 -36.63 17.65 -0.72
N ASP A 571 -37.87 18.14 -0.88
CA ASP A 571 -38.90 17.44 -1.63
C ASP A 571 -38.89 17.94 -3.07
N ALA A 572 -38.33 17.14 -3.97
CA ALA A 572 -38.22 17.44 -5.39
C ALA A 572 -39.56 17.67 -6.10
N THR A 573 -40.69 17.27 -5.49
CA THR A 573 -42.03 17.53 -6.05
C THR A 573 -42.43 19.01 -5.94
N ASN A 574 -41.79 19.76 -5.04
CA ASN A 574 -42.04 21.19 -4.84
C ASN A 574 -41.40 22.08 -5.89
N ILE A 575 -40.50 21.57 -6.74
CA ILE A 575 -39.87 22.33 -7.84
C ILE A 575 -40.95 23.00 -8.71
N GLU A 576 -40.82 24.30 -9.00
CA GLU A 576 -41.81 25.10 -9.75
C GLU A 576 -41.29 25.69 -11.05
N CYS A 577 -39.97 25.67 -11.29
CA CYS A 577 -39.37 26.15 -12.54
C CYS A 577 -40.11 25.53 -13.74
N SER A 578 -40.67 26.38 -14.59
CA SER A 578 -41.57 25.98 -15.68
C SER A 578 -40.77 25.69 -16.94
N ILE A 579 -41.06 24.57 -17.60
CA ILE A 579 -40.53 24.18 -18.92
C ILE A 579 -41.74 23.96 -19.84
N LYS A 580 -42.08 24.94 -20.68
CA LYS A 580 -43.27 24.86 -21.56
C LYS A 580 -42.87 24.54 -22.99
N ARG A 581 -43.46 23.49 -23.57
CA ARG A 581 -43.26 23.16 -24.98
C ARG A 581 -43.97 24.18 -25.88
N GLN A 582 -43.27 24.69 -26.89
CA GLN A 582 -43.77 25.57 -27.94
C GLN A 582 -43.26 25.06 -29.29
N GLY A 583 -44.06 24.21 -29.95
CA GLY A 583 -43.68 23.60 -31.23
C GLY A 583 -42.44 22.70 -31.09
N ASP A 584 -41.37 23.08 -31.77
CA ASP A 584 -40.06 22.43 -31.82
C ASP A 584 -39.07 22.95 -30.75
N SER A 585 -39.53 23.75 -29.79
CA SER A 585 -38.69 24.29 -28.72
C SER A 585 -39.37 24.26 -27.34
N TYR A 586 -38.59 24.48 -26.29
CA TYR A 586 -39.08 24.70 -24.93
C TYR A 586 -38.74 26.11 -24.45
N ILE A 587 -39.63 26.69 -23.65
CA ILE A 587 -39.43 27.94 -22.92
C ILE A 587 -39.28 27.65 -21.44
N ILE A 588 -38.15 28.06 -20.87
CA ILE A 588 -37.79 27.83 -19.49
C ILE A 588 -37.87 29.15 -18.71
N ASN A 589 -38.60 29.12 -17.59
CA ASN A 589 -38.74 30.24 -16.68
C ASN A 589 -38.58 29.81 -15.23
N GLY A 590 -37.72 30.49 -14.47
CA GLY A 590 -37.55 30.24 -13.04
C GLY A 590 -36.24 30.74 -12.47
N THR A 591 -36.00 30.42 -11.20
CA THR A 591 -34.77 30.75 -10.49
C THR A 591 -34.23 29.50 -9.81
N LYS A 592 -32.96 29.21 -10.04
CA LYS A 592 -32.21 28.12 -9.40
C LYS A 592 -31.10 28.71 -8.54
N TRP A 593 -30.70 27.99 -7.51
CA TRP A 593 -29.56 28.38 -6.67
C TRP A 593 -28.81 27.13 -6.20
N TRP A 594 -27.60 27.32 -5.66
CA TRP A 594 -26.65 26.23 -5.40
C TRP A 594 -26.27 25.45 -6.66
N THR A 595 -26.29 26.10 -7.82
CA THR A 595 -25.80 25.53 -9.08
C THR A 595 -24.28 25.54 -9.05
N SER A 596 -23.70 24.46 -8.50
CA SER A 596 -22.25 24.30 -8.36
C SER A 596 -21.57 24.27 -9.73
N GLY A 597 -20.39 24.88 -9.86
CA GLY A 597 -19.63 24.95 -11.11
C GLY A 597 -20.07 26.05 -12.07
N ALA A 598 -21.25 26.65 -11.90
CA ALA A 598 -21.76 27.68 -12.80
C ALA A 598 -21.07 29.05 -12.69
N MET A 599 -20.19 29.22 -11.71
CA MET A 599 -19.33 30.41 -11.64
C MET A 599 -18.06 30.26 -12.49
N ASP A 600 -17.67 29.03 -12.86
CA ASP A 600 -16.50 28.78 -13.70
C ASP A 600 -16.79 29.27 -15.13
N PRO A 601 -15.91 30.07 -15.75
CA PRO A 601 -16.12 30.59 -17.10
C PRO A 601 -16.20 29.50 -18.19
N ARG A 602 -15.74 28.28 -17.89
CA ARG A 602 -15.86 27.11 -18.77
C ARG A 602 -17.20 26.41 -18.63
N CYS A 603 -18.05 26.78 -17.66
CA CYS A 603 -19.36 26.19 -17.51
C CYS A 603 -20.22 26.56 -18.70
N ARG A 604 -20.34 25.62 -19.65
CA ARG A 604 -21.12 25.78 -20.88
C ARG A 604 -22.49 25.16 -20.79
N ILE A 605 -22.68 24.12 -19.99
CA ILE A 605 -23.91 23.34 -20.02
C ILE A 605 -24.53 23.16 -18.63
N LEU A 606 -25.82 23.46 -18.52
CA LEU A 606 -26.61 23.18 -17.32
C LEU A 606 -27.59 22.03 -17.62
N ILE A 607 -27.62 21.04 -16.73
CA ILE A 607 -28.76 20.11 -16.66
C ILE A 607 -29.78 20.75 -15.72
N VAL A 608 -30.89 21.22 -16.27
CA VAL A 608 -31.95 21.93 -15.54
C VAL A 608 -33.11 21.00 -15.27
N MET A 609 -33.57 20.94 -14.02
CA MET A 609 -34.80 20.24 -13.64
C MET A 609 -35.95 21.22 -13.46
N GLY A 610 -37.08 20.97 -14.12
CA GLY A 610 -38.29 21.81 -14.02
C GLY A 610 -39.55 21.02 -14.36
N LYS A 611 -40.72 21.62 -14.14
CA LYS A 611 -42.03 21.05 -14.45
C LYS A 611 -42.41 21.28 -15.90
N THR A 612 -42.70 20.20 -16.62
CA THR A 612 -43.24 20.19 -17.98
C THR A 612 -44.76 20.10 -18.00
N ASP A 613 -45.34 19.35 -17.06
CA ASP A 613 -46.79 19.23 -16.89
C ASP A 613 -47.17 19.33 -15.41
N PHE A 614 -47.88 20.40 -15.05
CA PHE A 614 -48.34 20.66 -13.68
C PHE A 614 -49.53 19.78 -13.26
N ASN A 615 -50.20 19.14 -14.23
CA ASN A 615 -51.40 18.33 -14.02
C ASN A 615 -51.12 16.82 -14.06
N ALA A 616 -49.93 16.41 -14.53
CA ALA A 616 -49.51 15.02 -14.49
C ALA A 616 -49.44 14.47 -13.06
N ALA A 617 -49.38 13.14 -12.91
CA ALA A 617 -49.16 12.49 -11.62
C ALA A 617 -47.89 13.04 -10.95
N LYS A 618 -47.90 13.22 -9.62
CA LYS A 618 -46.89 13.96 -8.83
C LYS A 618 -45.41 13.66 -9.17
N HIS A 619 -45.08 12.41 -9.52
CA HIS A 619 -43.71 11.97 -9.87
C HIS A 619 -43.41 11.92 -11.38
N LYS A 620 -44.30 12.48 -12.19
CA LYS A 620 -44.24 12.58 -13.66
C LYS A 620 -44.35 14.02 -14.15
N GLN A 621 -44.38 15.01 -13.26
CA GLN A 621 -44.52 16.43 -13.60
C GLN A 621 -43.20 17.05 -14.09
N GLN A 622 -42.06 16.51 -13.67
CA GLN A 622 -40.74 17.09 -13.89
C GLN A 622 -39.99 16.39 -15.02
N SER A 623 -39.20 17.17 -15.75
CA SER A 623 -38.23 16.72 -16.76
C SER A 623 -36.84 17.25 -16.46
N MET A 624 -35.83 16.70 -17.14
CA MET A 624 -34.49 17.29 -17.23
C MET A 624 -34.22 17.76 -18.66
N ILE A 625 -33.62 18.93 -18.80
CA ILE A 625 -33.33 19.56 -20.09
C ILE A 625 -31.93 20.18 -20.08
N LEU A 626 -31.24 20.09 -21.21
CA LEU A 626 -29.93 20.68 -21.45
C LEU A 626 -30.06 22.16 -21.83
N VAL A 627 -29.32 23.04 -21.16
CA VAL A 627 -29.34 24.49 -21.41
C VAL A 627 -27.93 25.04 -21.45
N ASP A 628 -27.51 25.58 -22.60
CA ASP A 628 -26.22 26.29 -22.70
C ASP A 628 -26.29 27.57 -21.87
N THR A 629 -25.28 27.84 -21.05
CA THR A 629 -25.18 29.05 -20.23
C THR A 629 -25.14 30.34 -21.04
N GLN A 630 -24.78 30.26 -22.34
CA GLN A 630 -24.80 31.38 -23.27
C GLN A 630 -26.16 31.63 -23.93
N THR A 631 -27.16 30.75 -23.69
CA THR A 631 -28.50 30.92 -24.26
C THR A 631 -29.12 32.23 -23.75
N PRO A 632 -29.68 33.10 -24.63
CA PRO A 632 -30.34 34.33 -24.20
C PRO A 632 -31.40 34.08 -23.12
N GLY A 633 -31.34 34.87 -22.05
CA GLY A 633 -32.23 34.74 -20.90
C GLY A 633 -31.64 33.96 -19.72
N VAL A 634 -30.52 33.25 -19.89
CA VAL A 634 -29.76 32.66 -18.78
C VAL A 634 -28.92 33.77 -18.14
N ARG A 635 -29.04 33.94 -16.82
CA ARG A 635 -28.24 34.92 -16.07
C ARG A 635 -27.67 34.29 -14.80
N ILE A 636 -26.35 34.21 -14.70
CA ILE A 636 -25.63 33.90 -13.46
C ILE A 636 -25.61 35.17 -12.62
N LYS A 637 -26.38 35.19 -11.52
CA LYS A 637 -26.61 36.42 -10.74
C LYS A 637 -25.49 36.74 -9.76
N ARG A 638 -25.09 35.76 -8.96
CA ARG A 638 -24.09 35.93 -7.89
C ARG A 638 -23.56 34.58 -7.40
N PRO A 639 -22.35 34.54 -6.82
CA PRO A 639 -21.89 33.42 -6.02
C PRO A 639 -22.60 33.35 -4.67
N LEU A 640 -22.63 32.16 -4.08
CA LEU A 640 -23.08 31.87 -2.73
C LEU A 640 -21.88 31.43 -1.90
N THR A 641 -21.85 31.82 -0.62
CA THR A 641 -20.75 31.45 0.29
C THR A 641 -21.17 30.36 1.27
N VAL A 642 -20.20 29.54 1.65
CA VAL A 642 -20.31 28.49 2.67
C VAL A 642 -19.33 28.86 3.77
N PHE A 643 -19.82 29.32 4.93
CA PHE A 643 -18.98 29.80 6.04
C PHE A 643 -17.91 30.84 5.60
N GLY A 644 -18.23 31.66 4.59
CA GLY A 644 -17.31 32.67 4.04
C GLY A 644 -16.43 32.20 2.87
N PHE A 645 -16.40 30.90 2.56
CA PHE A 645 -15.76 30.37 1.34
C PHE A 645 -16.69 30.56 0.14
N ASP A 646 -16.21 31.15 -0.95
CA ASP A 646 -16.95 31.24 -2.23
C ASP A 646 -16.60 30.10 -3.21
N ASP A 647 -15.66 29.23 -2.84
CA ASP A 647 -15.20 28.05 -3.57
C ASP A 647 -14.75 28.33 -5.02
N ALA A 648 -14.22 29.53 -5.26
CA ALA A 648 -13.73 29.94 -6.57
C ALA A 648 -12.54 29.07 -7.05
N PRO A 649 -12.42 28.77 -8.36
CA PRO A 649 -13.26 29.26 -9.47
C PRO A 649 -14.55 28.44 -9.66
N HIS A 650 -14.71 27.34 -8.93
CA HIS A 650 -15.83 26.41 -9.08
C HIS A 650 -17.16 27.07 -8.69
N GLY A 651 -17.23 27.55 -7.44
CA GLY A 651 -18.33 28.30 -6.86
C GLY A 651 -19.71 27.65 -6.88
N HIS A 652 -20.66 28.37 -6.31
CA HIS A 652 -22.07 28.01 -6.26
C HIS A 652 -22.92 29.19 -6.71
N ALA A 653 -23.65 29.07 -7.81
CA ALA A 653 -24.37 30.21 -8.38
C ALA A 653 -25.87 30.21 -8.04
N GLU A 654 -26.42 31.42 -7.89
CA GLU A 654 -27.82 31.73 -8.19
C GLU A 654 -27.96 32.00 -9.70
N VAL A 655 -28.89 31.32 -10.38
CA VAL A 655 -29.09 31.39 -11.83
C VAL A 655 -30.57 31.65 -12.14
N THR A 656 -30.87 32.65 -12.95
CA THR A 656 -32.22 32.88 -13.47
C THR A 656 -32.36 32.49 -14.93
N PHE A 657 -33.54 31.97 -15.25
CA PHE A 657 -33.97 31.63 -16.60
C PHE A 657 -35.18 32.52 -16.91
N GLU A 658 -35.01 33.45 -17.83
CA GLU A 658 -36.03 34.40 -18.27
C GLU A 658 -36.33 34.18 -19.76
N ASN A 659 -37.43 33.48 -20.06
CA ASN A 659 -37.83 33.11 -21.42
C ASN A 659 -36.72 32.43 -22.23
N VAL A 660 -35.94 31.58 -21.56
CA VAL A 660 -34.85 30.84 -22.20
C VAL A 660 -35.45 29.83 -23.18
N ARG A 661 -35.13 29.98 -24.47
CA ARG A 661 -35.62 29.11 -25.54
C ARG A 661 -34.53 28.11 -25.93
N VAL A 662 -34.85 26.82 -25.85
CA VAL A 662 -33.95 25.73 -26.31
C VAL A 662 -34.70 24.77 -27.24
N PRO A 663 -34.01 24.07 -28.15
CA PRO A 663 -34.64 23.07 -29.02
C PRO A 663 -35.32 21.92 -28.26
N ALA A 664 -36.31 21.28 -28.88
CA ALA A 664 -37.03 20.17 -28.27
C ALA A 664 -36.13 18.95 -28.00
N GLU A 665 -35.11 18.74 -28.85
CA GLU A 665 -34.11 17.69 -28.69
C GLU A 665 -33.20 17.87 -27.46
N ASN A 666 -33.21 19.03 -26.79
CA ASN A 666 -32.46 19.23 -25.54
C ASN A 666 -33.07 18.48 -24.35
N ILE A 667 -34.30 17.97 -24.48
CA ILE A 667 -34.93 17.15 -23.43
C ILE A 667 -34.14 15.84 -23.26
N ILE A 668 -33.80 15.50 -22.02
CA ILE A 668 -33.06 14.26 -21.74
C ILE A 668 -34.09 13.15 -21.53
N LEU A 669 -33.97 12.05 -22.28
CA LEU A 669 -34.84 10.85 -22.27
C LEU A 669 -36.31 11.08 -22.68
N GLY A 670 -36.96 12.15 -22.21
CA GLY A 670 -38.33 12.51 -22.53
C GLY A 670 -39.05 13.27 -21.42
N GLU A 671 -40.25 13.77 -21.73
CA GLU A 671 -41.08 14.49 -20.76
C GLU A 671 -41.51 13.61 -19.58
N GLY A 672 -41.58 14.19 -18.38
CA GLY A 672 -42.00 13.51 -17.16
C GLY A 672 -41.01 12.46 -16.62
N ARG A 673 -39.79 12.41 -17.17
CA ARG A 673 -38.72 11.46 -16.76
C ARG A 673 -37.72 12.05 -15.75
N GLY A 674 -37.96 13.25 -15.23
CA GLY A 674 -37.03 13.95 -14.35
C GLY A 674 -36.69 13.20 -13.06
N PHE A 675 -37.69 12.59 -12.41
CA PHE A 675 -37.45 11.78 -11.20
C PHE A 675 -36.59 10.54 -11.46
N GLU A 676 -36.79 9.89 -12.60
CA GLU A 676 -36.03 8.69 -12.98
C GLU A 676 -34.55 9.03 -13.22
N ILE A 677 -34.30 10.10 -13.97
CA ILE A 677 -32.93 10.57 -14.24
C ILE A 677 -32.26 11.01 -12.93
N ALA A 678 -32.96 11.75 -12.07
CA ALA A 678 -32.44 12.18 -10.77
C ALA A 678 -32.05 11.00 -9.88
N GLN A 679 -32.88 9.96 -9.82
CA GLN A 679 -32.56 8.75 -9.05
C GLN A 679 -31.36 8.00 -9.62
N GLY A 680 -31.25 7.90 -10.95
CA GLY A 680 -30.11 7.28 -11.62
C GLY A 680 -28.79 8.00 -11.34
N ARG A 681 -28.81 9.33 -11.37
CA ARG A 681 -27.66 10.20 -11.08
C ARG A 681 -27.21 10.12 -9.62
N LEU A 682 -28.16 10.26 -8.69
CA LEU A 682 -27.85 10.52 -7.28
C LEU A 682 -27.34 9.27 -6.53
N GLY A 683 -27.46 8.07 -7.09
CA GLY A 683 -26.94 6.84 -6.46
C GLY A 683 -25.40 6.85 -6.34
N PRO A 684 -24.67 6.70 -7.45
CA PRO A 684 -23.20 6.73 -7.45
C PRO A 684 -22.61 8.06 -6.93
N GLY A 685 -23.22 9.21 -7.28
CA GLY A 685 -22.75 10.53 -6.84
C GLY A 685 -22.67 10.69 -5.31
N ARG A 686 -23.70 10.24 -4.58
CA ARG A 686 -23.69 10.24 -3.11
C ARG A 686 -22.53 9.44 -2.54
N LEU A 687 -22.26 8.28 -3.14
CA LEU A 687 -21.22 7.38 -2.69
C LEU A 687 -19.82 7.97 -2.92
N HIS A 688 -19.58 8.60 -4.08
CA HIS A 688 -18.32 9.29 -4.38
C HIS A 688 -18.03 10.39 -3.35
N HIS A 689 -19.03 11.17 -2.94
CA HIS A 689 -18.89 12.15 -1.87
C HIS A 689 -18.53 11.50 -0.52
N CYS A 690 -19.18 10.40 -0.16
CA CYS A 690 -18.86 9.67 1.07
C CYS A 690 -17.42 9.16 1.07
N MET A 691 -16.95 8.60 -0.04
CA MET A 691 -15.58 8.08 -0.18
C MET A 691 -14.54 9.20 -0.07
N ARG A 692 -14.79 10.37 -0.66
CA ARG A 692 -13.89 11.54 -0.51
C ARG A 692 -13.84 12.05 0.92
N LEU A 693 -14.96 11.98 1.67
CA LEU A 693 -14.98 12.36 3.08
C LEU A 693 -14.12 11.46 3.97
N ILE A 694 -13.98 10.17 3.64
CA ILE A 694 -13.00 9.30 4.31
C ILE A 694 -11.58 9.86 4.10
N GLY A 695 -11.26 10.27 2.87
CA GLY A 695 -9.99 10.89 2.51
C GLY A 695 -9.70 12.20 3.26
N ALA A 696 -10.67 13.12 3.25
CA ALA A 696 -10.59 14.39 3.97
C ALA A 696 -10.33 14.14 5.46
N THR A 697 -10.99 13.14 6.03
CA THR A 697 -10.84 12.78 7.44
C THR A 697 -9.48 12.17 7.75
N GLU A 698 -8.94 11.31 6.88
CA GLU A 698 -7.56 10.82 7.04
C GLU A 698 -6.53 11.95 7.01
N ARG A 699 -6.72 12.96 6.14
CA ARG A 699 -5.89 14.16 6.12
C ARG A 699 -5.99 14.92 7.44
N GLY A 700 -7.20 15.08 7.97
CA GLY A 700 -7.44 15.66 9.30
C GLY A 700 -6.74 14.89 10.42
N MET A 701 -6.86 13.55 10.44
CA MET A 701 -6.20 12.67 11.42
C MET A 701 -4.68 12.82 11.38
N LEU A 702 -4.08 12.86 10.18
CA LEU A 702 -2.64 13.05 10.00
C LEU A 702 -2.18 14.39 10.57
N LEU A 703 -2.85 15.49 10.18
CA LEU A 703 -2.51 16.84 10.65
C LEU A 703 -2.68 16.94 12.18
N MET A 704 -3.77 16.38 12.72
CA MET A 704 -4.02 16.32 14.16
C MET A 704 -2.88 15.62 14.91
N ALA A 705 -2.45 14.45 14.44
CA ALA A 705 -1.36 13.69 15.05
C ALA A 705 -0.03 14.45 14.98
N GLN A 706 0.32 14.99 13.80
CA GLN A 706 1.53 15.79 13.61
C GLN A 706 1.55 17.01 14.52
N ARG A 707 0.43 17.72 14.65
CA ARG A 707 0.31 18.87 15.55
C ARG A 707 0.48 18.44 17.01
N ALA A 708 -0.14 17.32 17.40
CA ALA A 708 -0.09 16.85 18.77
C ALA A 708 1.30 16.40 19.23
N LEU A 709 2.11 15.86 18.30
CA LEU A 709 3.49 15.44 18.54
C LEU A 709 4.48 16.61 18.59
N ASN A 710 4.12 17.76 18.03
CA ASN A 710 5.03 18.92 17.89
C ASN A 710 4.69 20.10 18.82
N ARG A 711 3.52 20.12 19.46
CA ARG A 711 3.07 21.24 20.30
C ARG A 711 2.99 20.87 21.78
N ARG A 712 3.45 21.78 22.65
CA ARG A 712 3.35 21.65 24.11
C ARG A 712 2.29 22.58 24.70
N THR A 713 1.58 22.07 25.72
CA THR A 713 0.68 22.82 26.59
C THR A 713 0.89 22.34 28.02
N PHE A 714 0.94 23.27 28.98
CA PHE A 714 1.11 22.95 30.41
C PHE A 714 2.29 21.97 30.68
N GLY A 715 3.43 22.22 30.04
CA GLY A 715 4.67 21.43 30.22
C GLY A 715 4.74 20.09 29.45
N LYS A 716 3.65 19.63 28.83
CA LYS A 716 3.59 18.33 28.12
C LYS A 716 3.26 18.52 26.65
N LEU A 717 3.67 17.57 25.80
CA LEU A 717 3.16 17.51 24.42
C LEU A 717 1.65 17.26 24.45
N ILE A 718 0.89 17.76 23.48
CA ILE A 718 -0.55 17.47 23.37
C ILE A 718 -0.77 15.94 23.35
N ALA A 719 0.10 15.20 22.63
CA ALA A 719 0.09 13.74 22.57
C ALA A 719 0.28 13.03 23.93
N GLN A 720 0.72 13.72 24.98
CA GLN A 720 0.91 13.15 26.32
C GLN A 720 -0.26 13.41 27.27
N HIS A 721 -1.29 14.15 26.84
CA HIS A 721 -2.50 14.34 27.63
C HIS A 721 -3.44 13.15 27.42
N GLY A 722 -3.79 12.45 28.51
CA GLY A 722 -4.57 11.21 28.45
C GLY A 722 -5.95 11.35 27.78
N SER A 723 -6.62 12.50 27.98
CA SER A 723 -7.89 12.82 27.31
C SER A 723 -7.74 12.87 25.79
N PHE A 724 -6.70 13.52 25.28
CA PHE A 724 -6.41 13.60 23.86
C PHE A 724 -6.19 12.21 23.23
N LEU A 725 -5.41 11.33 23.89
CA LEU A 725 -5.19 9.96 23.40
C LEU A 725 -6.50 9.18 23.27
N SER A 726 -7.41 9.33 24.25
CA SER A 726 -8.74 8.71 24.20
C SER A 726 -9.57 9.25 23.03
N ASP A 727 -9.58 10.57 22.82
CA ASP A 727 -10.39 11.19 21.78
C ASP A 727 -9.85 10.91 20.37
N MET A 728 -8.53 10.89 20.20
CA MET A 728 -7.88 10.47 18.95
C MET A 728 -8.21 9.00 18.63
N ALA A 729 -8.21 8.11 19.63
CA ALA A 729 -8.61 6.71 19.45
C ALA A 729 -10.08 6.58 19.04
N LYS A 730 -11.00 7.33 19.67
CA LYS A 730 -12.43 7.38 19.27
C LYS A 730 -12.59 7.87 17.83
N CYS A 731 -11.83 8.89 17.43
CA CYS A 731 -11.85 9.40 16.04
C CYS A 731 -11.43 8.32 15.04
N ARG A 732 -10.35 7.57 15.32
CA ARG A 732 -9.92 6.44 14.48
C ARG A 732 -11.01 5.36 14.38
N ILE A 733 -11.63 5.00 15.51
CA ILE A 733 -12.72 4.00 15.52
C ILE A 733 -13.90 4.45 14.64
N GLU A 734 -14.35 5.69 14.78
CA GLU A 734 -15.48 6.22 14.00
C GLU A 734 -15.16 6.30 12.50
N LEU A 735 -13.93 6.68 12.15
CA LEU A 735 -13.44 6.67 10.77
C LEU A 735 -13.47 5.27 10.16
N GLU A 736 -12.93 4.25 10.84
CA GLU A 736 -12.91 2.88 10.32
C GLU A 736 -14.32 2.28 10.18
N LYS A 737 -15.20 2.48 11.17
CA LYS A 737 -16.62 2.05 11.08
C LYS A 737 -17.28 2.62 9.84
N THR A 738 -17.07 3.91 9.60
CA THR A 738 -17.71 4.61 8.49
C THR A 738 -17.08 4.22 7.15
N ARG A 739 -15.77 4.02 7.09
CA ARG A 739 -15.07 3.49 5.89
C ARG A 739 -15.68 2.15 5.48
N LEU A 740 -15.81 1.20 6.42
CA LEU A 740 -16.37 -0.12 6.11
C LEU A 740 -17.83 -0.04 5.65
N LEU A 741 -18.64 0.83 6.26
CA LEU A 741 -20.02 1.08 5.80
C LEU A 741 -20.07 1.63 4.36
N VAL A 742 -19.16 2.55 4.01
CA VAL A 742 -19.06 3.12 2.67
C VAL A 742 -18.59 2.08 1.65
N LEU A 743 -17.60 1.26 1.99
CA LEU A 743 -17.14 0.16 1.13
C LEU A 743 -18.22 -0.91 0.93
N GLU A 744 -18.98 -1.23 1.97
CA GLU A 744 -20.15 -2.12 1.86
C GLU A 744 -21.23 -1.52 0.96
N ALA A 745 -21.51 -0.22 1.07
CA ALA A 745 -22.46 0.46 0.20
C ALA A 745 -22.03 0.40 -1.28
N ALA A 746 -20.72 0.49 -1.54
CA ALA A 746 -20.14 0.35 -2.88
C ALA A 746 -20.31 -1.06 -3.43
N ASP A 747 -19.93 -2.08 -2.65
CA ASP A 747 -20.08 -3.49 -3.01
C ASP A 747 -21.54 -3.85 -3.32
N GLN A 748 -22.49 -3.38 -2.50
CA GLN A 748 -23.91 -3.61 -2.77
C GLN A 748 -24.42 -2.87 -4.00
N LEU A 749 -23.91 -1.66 -4.27
CA LEU A 749 -24.26 -0.93 -5.48
C LEU A 749 -23.77 -1.68 -6.73
N ASP A 750 -22.54 -2.18 -6.70
CA ASP A 750 -21.95 -2.98 -7.78
C ASP A 750 -22.72 -4.28 -8.03
N LYS A 751 -23.10 -5.01 -6.98
CA LYS A 751 -23.76 -6.32 -7.10
C LYS A 751 -25.26 -6.25 -7.38
N HIS A 752 -25.94 -5.22 -6.90
CA HIS A 752 -27.41 -5.22 -6.82
C HIS A 752 -28.06 -3.99 -7.46
N GLY A 753 -27.27 -3.01 -7.87
CA GLY A 753 -27.74 -1.76 -8.42
C GLY A 753 -28.43 -0.85 -7.40
N ASN A 754 -28.67 0.39 -7.82
CA ASN A 754 -29.13 1.49 -6.96
C ASN A 754 -30.44 1.18 -6.20
N LYS A 755 -31.40 0.50 -6.86
CA LYS A 755 -32.73 0.23 -6.26
C LYS A 755 -32.65 -0.66 -5.03
N LYS A 756 -31.79 -1.68 -5.04
CA LYS A 756 -31.59 -2.61 -3.91
C LYS A 756 -30.63 -2.01 -2.87
N ALA A 757 -29.58 -1.33 -3.31
CA ALA A 757 -28.60 -0.69 -2.42
C ALA A 757 -29.09 0.60 -1.73
N ARG A 758 -30.29 1.11 -2.08
CA ARG A 758 -30.81 2.41 -1.59
C ARG A 758 -30.75 2.60 -0.07
N GLY A 759 -30.97 1.54 0.71
CA GLY A 759 -30.96 1.62 2.17
C GLY A 759 -29.57 1.87 2.72
N ILE A 760 -28.58 1.14 2.22
CA ILE A 760 -27.20 1.29 2.67
C ILE A 760 -26.53 2.55 2.12
N LEU A 761 -26.89 2.99 0.91
CA LEU A 761 -26.48 4.29 0.38
C LEU A 761 -27.00 5.44 1.25
N ALA A 762 -28.24 5.36 1.74
CA ALA A 762 -28.78 6.34 2.67
C ALA A 762 -28.03 6.31 4.02
N MET A 763 -27.69 5.12 4.55
CA MET A 763 -26.88 5.00 5.77
C MET A 763 -25.50 5.63 5.60
N ALA A 764 -24.80 5.32 4.51
CA ALA A 764 -23.49 5.91 4.20
C ALA A 764 -23.56 7.43 4.06
N LYS A 765 -24.58 7.95 3.37
CA LYS A 765 -24.79 9.40 3.15
C LYS A 765 -25.04 10.19 4.43
N VAL A 766 -25.59 9.55 5.47
CA VAL A 766 -25.72 10.16 6.81
C VAL A 766 -24.42 10.00 7.60
N ALA A 767 -23.85 8.80 7.62
CA ALA A 767 -22.70 8.48 8.48
C ALA A 767 -21.43 9.24 8.07
N ALA A 768 -21.09 9.28 6.77
CA ALA A 768 -19.85 9.86 6.27
C ALA A 768 -19.65 11.34 6.64
N PRO A 769 -20.58 12.28 6.35
CA PRO A 769 -20.39 13.68 6.72
C PRO A 769 -20.42 13.91 8.22
N ASN A 770 -21.24 13.18 8.99
CA ASN A 770 -21.26 13.32 10.45
C ASN A 770 -19.96 12.84 11.10
N MET A 771 -19.39 11.73 10.63
CA MET A 771 -18.08 11.25 11.04
C MET A 771 -16.97 12.26 10.69
N ALA A 772 -16.96 12.75 9.44
CA ALA A 772 -15.95 13.69 8.99
C ALA A 772 -15.96 14.98 9.79
N LEU A 773 -17.14 15.55 10.07
CA LEU A 773 -17.27 16.74 10.91
C LEU A 773 -16.71 16.53 12.31
N LYS A 774 -17.02 15.41 12.96
CA LYS A 774 -16.54 15.10 14.31
C LYS A 774 -15.02 15.03 14.37
N VAL A 775 -14.40 14.34 13.41
CA VAL A 775 -12.94 14.15 13.41
C VAL A 775 -12.21 15.42 12.97
N LEU A 776 -12.70 16.12 11.95
CA LEU A 776 -12.12 17.38 11.49
C LEU A 776 -12.24 18.49 12.55
N ASP A 777 -13.35 18.54 13.29
CA ASP A 777 -13.53 19.47 14.41
C ASP A 777 -12.50 19.21 15.53
N MET A 778 -12.25 17.95 15.87
CA MET A 778 -11.18 17.58 16.81
C MET A 778 -9.80 17.99 16.27
N ALA A 779 -9.54 17.82 14.97
CA ALA A 779 -8.30 18.27 14.35
C ALA A 779 -8.15 19.79 14.43
N ILE A 780 -9.22 20.56 14.20
CA ILE A 780 -9.25 22.02 14.38
C ILE A 780 -8.93 22.38 15.83
N GLN A 781 -9.58 21.73 16.79
CA GLN A 781 -9.39 21.99 18.22
C GLN A 781 -7.93 21.78 18.66
N VAL A 782 -7.28 20.73 18.15
CA VAL A 782 -5.86 20.42 18.44
C VAL A 782 -4.91 21.46 17.83
N HIS A 783 -5.30 22.10 16.74
CA HIS A 783 -4.53 23.21 16.14
C HIS A 783 -4.76 24.55 16.86
N GLY A 784 -5.84 24.67 17.64
CA GLY A 784 -6.25 25.93 18.27
C GLY A 784 -6.67 26.96 17.22
N ALA A 785 -6.30 28.23 17.41
CA ALA A 785 -6.64 29.30 16.46
C ALA A 785 -6.17 29.03 15.01
N ALA A 786 -5.06 28.30 14.82
CA ALA A 786 -4.58 27.92 13.49
C ALA A 786 -5.50 26.92 12.77
N GLY A 787 -6.32 26.17 13.51
CA GLY A 787 -7.27 25.21 12.92
C GLY A 787 -8.43 25.90 12.19
N VAL A 788 -8.80 27.10 12.62
CA VAL A 788 -9.87 27.90 11.99
C VAL A 788 -9.32 28.92 10.97
N SER A 789 -8.00 29.10 10.88
CA SER A 789 -7.37 29.99 9.89
C SER A 789 -7.21 29.30 8.53
N SER A 790 -6.75 30.07 7.54
CA SER A 790 -6.36 29.57 6.22
C SER A 790 -4.94 29.00 6.16
N ASP A 791 -4.20 28.98 7.29
CA ASP A 791 -2.84 28.40 7.35
C ASP A 791 -2.88 26.87 7.31
N THR A 792 -4.07 26.28 7.47
CA THR A 792 -4.30 24.85 7.33
C THR A 792 -5.52 24.61 6.45
N VAL A 793 -5.61 23.42 5.87
CA VAL A 793 -6.76 23.00 5.05
C VAL A 793 -7.99 22.60 5.89
N LEU A 794 -7.87 22.58 7.23
CA LEU A 794 -8.87 21.96 8.11
C LEU A 794 -10.23 22.64 8.06
N SER A 795 -10.26 23.98 8.08
CA SER A 795 -11.48 24.78 8.03
C SER A 795 -12.26 24.56 6.73
N GLN A 796 -11.55 24.51 5.59
CA GLN A 796 -12.15 24.25 4.28
C GLN A 796 -12.67 22.81 4.15
N LEU A 797 -11.89 21.81 4.60
CA LEU A 797 -12.34 20.41 4.62
C LEU A 797 -13.58 20.22 5.51
N TRP A 798 -13.61 20.90 6.66
CA TRP A 798 -14.76 20.86 7.57
C TRP A 798 -16.00 21.53 6.95
N ALA A 799 -15.83 22.70 6.32
CA ALA A 799 -16.92 23.40 5.63
C ALA A 799 -17.51 22.55 4.50
N ALA A 800 -16.66 21.91 3.69
CA ALA A 800 -17.09 20.97 2.65
C ALA A 800 -17.86 19.77 3.24
N ALA A 801 -17.37 19.18 4.34
CA ALA A 801 -18.09 18.11 5.04
C ALA A 801 -19.44 18.58 5.59
N ARG A 802 -19.55 19.82 6.07
CA ARG A 802 -20.79 20.39 6.59
C ARG A 802 -21.84 20.57 5.50
N THR A 803 -21.41 21.04 4.33
CA THR A 803 -22.28 21.18 3.15
C THR A 803 -22.85 19.83 2.71
N LEU A 804 -22.09 18.75 2.84
CA LEU A 804 -22.53 17.40 2.46
C LEU A 804 -23.58 16.77 3.39
N ARG A 805 -23.93 17.41 4.52
CA ARG A 805 -25.15 17.08 5.28
C ARG A 805 -26.44 17.63 4.66
N ILE A 806 -26.31 18.49 3.64
CA ILE A 806 -27.43 19.18 2.97
C ILE A 806 -27.46 18.80 1.49
N ALA A 807 -26.31 18.88 0.81
CA ALA A 807 -26.17 18.52 -0.59
C ALA A 807 -26.54 17.05 -0.86
N ASP A 808 -27.08 16.77 -2.05
CA ASP A 808 -27.60 15.46 -2.49
C ASP A 808 -28.68 14.84 -1.57
N GLY A 809 -29.36 15.68 -0.80
CA GLY A 809 -30.42 15.33 0.13
C GLY A 809 -29.95 15.50 1.59
N PRO A 810 -30.71 16.25 2.41
CA PRO A 810 -30.40 16.40 3.84
C PRO A 810 -30.42 15.07 4.60
N ASP A 811 -29.66 15.00 5.69
CA ASP A 811 -29.60 13.81 6.56
C ASP A 811 -30.99 13.31 6.94
N GLU A 812 -31.93 14.20 7.28
CA GLU A 812 -33.28 13.86 7.73
C GLU A 812 -34.09 13.12 6.65
N VAL A 813 -33.87 13.45 5.37
CA VAL A 813 -34.52 12.76 4.24
C VAL A 813 -33.99 11.33 4.11
N HIS A 814 -32.69 11.13 4.33
CA HIS A 814 -32.05 9.82 4.29
C HIS A 814 -32.41 8.97 5.51
N LEU A 815 -32.45 9.57 6.71
CA LEU A 815 -32.95 8.94 7.94
C LEU A 815 -34.40 8.47 7.77
N GLY A 816 -35.26 9.30 7.17
CA GLY A 816 -36.63 8.90 6.85
C GLY A 816 -36.70 7.73 5.87
N THR A 817 -35.76 7.63 4.93
CA THR A 817 -35.65 6.47 4.02
C THR A 817 -35.24 5.20 4.78
N ILE A 818 -34.24 5.29 5.65
CA ILE A 818 -33.76 4.17 6.47
C ILE A 818 -34.89 3.66 7.37
N ALA A 819 -35.55 4.55 8.11
CA ALA A 819 -36.67 4.20 8.99
C ALA A 819 -37.82 3.51 8.24
N LYS A 820 -38.20 4.02 7.06
CA LYS A 820 -39.25 3.41 6.22
C LYS A 820 -38.87 2.00 5.75
N LEU A 821 -37.59 1.73 5.48
CA LEU A 821 -37.14 0.40 5.08
C LEU A 821 -37.12 -0.56 6.26
N GLU A 822 -36.69 -0.09 7.43
CA GLU A 822 -36.64 -0.90 8.64
C GLU A 822 -38.04 -1.31 9.12
N LEU A 823 -38.98 -0.35 9.16
CA LEU A 823 -40.39 -0.64 9.48
C LEU A 823 -41.06 -1.60 8.48
N ARG A 824 -40.61 -1.62 7.23
CA ARG A 824 -41.12 -2.61 6.24
C ARG A 824 -40.57 -4.00 6.50
N ARG A 825 -39.32 -4.12 6.95
CA ARG A 825 -38.73 -5.42 7.32
C ARG A 825 -39.45 -6.03 8.52
N ALA A 826 -39.81 -5.22 9.51
CA ALA A 826 -40.53 -5.68 10.70
C ALA A 826 -41.98 -6.14 10.43
N LYS A 827 -42.53 -5.88 9.24
CA LYS A 827 -43.87 -6.33 8.82
C LYS A 827 -43.85 -7.64 8.02
N LEU A 828 -42.67 -8.14 7.70
CA LEU A 828 -42.42 -9.45 7.07
C LEU A 828 -42.04 -10.45 8.16
#